data_AF-A0A5N6GJ15-F1
#
_entry.id   AF-A0A5N6GJ15-F1
#
_cell.length_a   1.000
_cell.length_b   1.000
_cell.length_c   1.000
_cell.angle_alpha   90.00
_cell.angle_beta   90.00
_cell.angle_gamma   90.00
#
_symmetry.space_group_name_H-M   'P 1'
#
loop_
_entity.id
_entity.type
_entity.pdbx_description
1 polymer ?
#
loop_
_entity_poly.entity_id
_entity_poly.type
_entity_poly.pdbx_seq_one_letter_code
_entity_poly.pdbx_strand_id
1 'polypeptide(L)'
;MGSHAPAVAGKPDPKKGPYQATPWNIQLSATDTPGFTHVEKLEQRSADRASDLVMNNHSKFHTFHDEIVGFHNHISHHVLTLWALGATPDEMQAAYDFNKPFQLLTYYNNPSVNIKLQDPEFFRQGLGNFELYGDYVRFFQAQVAAKGVHTVLNEYLFKGDSLAEDLLARLFSGFLHPLINLGFALEFQQPFLAAECLASTCMHPPYPAEFLTATEQHVECNGRPRSLPILSTVEMMRLDPVVATAVGPKDGNNRIADALLKRALKELIPHLSHFQVERTEEDLARKTAEILQASAYICGAAQHPRKVEALDFVMLHSLTAAVFFPTIIRQEWISIETRARLLEWKGRSDLITYAALGCPQLYPDRITGYRPKEVATGWPDVVQHARVYQDDGHACKVIRALMCAEKVCQPFEGEEGFPLKKADFLTLADMTMDSVERMLDPNWVRQTEKVKQMSAQGRGQHSQVSAIMLRWRFAVLYFYAYEYSESEIQNLPPRAELNHGLKSPNKNMTGRLEQPIRLSSSSTPSEEYTIVMRRYAILGATGNTGQALLNVLLQSPDNQIHAYCRSASKLNRLHPEITQHRQVKVWEGSLEDVSLLSECIRGTRAVFMVVAIPDNMPYCTIAQDCTNAVLNALKRLQAEGCQSLPKLIVLSSASLEDSLCADVPPLIHRILNIAAGNLYSDLAEAEKTLRAEKHWVSTTFVKPGGLVHDVQRGHTLSTTTAKTPVSFLDVAAGMVEIANVDDKRYDMMNVSVNAIGDGTAFPWKGVYYMMTGLLFHFFPWTYKYFGDCPMARPKKDI
;
A
#
# COMPACT_ATOMS: atom_id res chain seq x y z
N MET A 1 -33.08 -38.52 -21.12
CA MET A 1 -32.83 -37.07 -21.32
C MET A 1 -33.88 -36.30 -20.55
N GLY A 2 -33.55 -35.85 -19.34
CA GLY A 2 -34.35 -34.93 -18.55
C GLY A 2 -33.40 -33.86 -18.04
N SER A 3 -33.55 -32.65 -18.53
CA SER A 3 -32.68 -31.51 -18.26
C SER A 3 -32.72 -31.12 -16.79
N HIS A 4 -31.61 -31.30 -16.07
CA HIS A 4 -31.38 -30.65 -14.79
C HIS A 4 -31.19 -29.15 -15.03
N ALA A 5 -32.25 -28.38 -14.81
CA ALA A 5 -32.14 -26.95 -14.61
C ALA A 5 -31.25 -26.67 -13.38
N PRO A 6 -30.38 -25.65 -13.42
CA PRO A 6 -29.55 -25.29 -12.28
C PRO A 6 -30.42 -24.90 -11.09
N ALA A 7 -30.04 -25.37 -9.90
CA ALA A 7 -30.74 -25.09 -8.65
C ALA A 7 -30.84 -23.57 -8.42
N VAL A 8 -32.07 -23.10 -8.24
CA VAL A 8 -32.40 -21.72 -7.84
C VAL A 8 -31.79 -21.46 -6.47
N ALA A 9 -31.20 -20.27 -6.32
CA ALA A 9 -30.57 -19.70 -5.12
C ALA A 9 -31.13 -20.20 -3.79
N GLY A 10 -30.24 -20.46 -2.82
CA GLY A 10 -30.62 -20.73 -1.43
C GLY A 10 -31.55 -19.63 -0.93
N LYS A 11 -32.84 -19.96 -0.74
CA LYS A 11 -33.81 -19.00 -0.22
C LYS A 11 -33.37 -18.58 1.19
N PRO A 12 -33.42 -17.28 1.52
CA PRO A 12 -33.16 -16.82 2.88
C PRO A 12 -34.08 -17.54 3.86
N ASP A 13 -33.56 -17.93 5.03
CA ASP A 13 -34.33 -18.64 6.04
C ASP A 13 -35.46 -17.70 6.52
N PRO A 14 -36.74 -18.02 6.28
CA PRO A 14 -37.85 -17.15 6.66
C PRO A 14 -37.93 -16.92 8.18
N LYS A 15 -37.25 -17.72 9.00
CA LYS A 15 -37.18 -17.55 10.46
C LYS A 15 -36.18 -16.48 10.92
N LYS A 16 -35.23 -16.07 10.08
CA LYS A 16 -34.13 -15.17 10.46
C LYS A 16 -34.33 -13.70 10.04
N GLY A 17 -35.55 -13.33 9.62
CA GLY A 17 -35.88 -11.95 9.25
C GLY A 17 -35.21 -11.46 7.95
N PRO A 18 -35.49 -10.20 7.54
CA PRO A 18 -35.08 -9.66 6.24
C PRO A 18 -33.60 -9.24 6.12
N TYR A 19 -32.83 -9.22 7.21
CA TYR A 19 -31.44 -8.78 7.25
C TYR A 19 -30.50 -9.93 7.58
N GLN A 20 -30.24 -10.80 6.60
CA GLN A 20 -29.27 -11.89 6.73
C GLN A 20 -27.98 -11.56 5.98
N ALA A 21 -26.85 -11.98 6.54
CA ALA A 21 -25.58 -11.95 5.83
C ALA A 21 -25.64 -12.90 4.63
N THR A 22 -25.25 -12.40 3.47
CA THR A 22 -25.15 -13.13 2.22
C THR A 22 -23.74 -12.93 1.66
N PRO A 23 -23.35 -13.66 0.61
CA PRO A 23 -22.08 -13.34 -0.04
C PRO A 23 -22.04 -12.00 -0.79
N TRP A 24 -23.10 -11.19 -0.77
CA TRP A 24 -23.22 -9.89 -1.46
C TRP A 24 -23.30 -8.70 -0.51
N ASN A 25 -23.44 -8.94 0.79
CA ASN A 25 -23.52 -7.90 1.81
C ASN A 25 -22.78 -8.34 3.08
N ILE A 26 -22.43 -7.36 3.90
CA ILE A 26 -22.00 -7.57 5.27
C ILE A 26 -23.20 -7.27 6.16
N GLN A 27 -23.47 -8.13 7.12
CA GLN A 27 -24.53 -7.91 8.10
C GLN A 27 -24.09 -8.46 9.46
N LEU A 28 -23.65 -7.55 10.32
CA LEU A 28 -23.27 -7.84 11.69
C LEU A 28 -24.48 -7.64 12.62
N SER A 29 -24.52 -8.45 13.66
CA SER A 29 -25.51 -8.40 14.74
C SER A 29 -24.78 -8.33 16.07
N ALA A 30 -25.18 -7.37 16.91
CA ALA A 30 -24.63 -7.23 18.25
C ALA A 30 -24.90 -8.46 19.13
N THR A 31 -25.94 -9.25 18.81
CA THR A 31 -26.32 -10.46 19.56
C THR A 31 -25.92 -11.74 18.86
N ASP A 32 -26.04 -11.82 17.53
CA ASP A 32 -25.91 -13.10 16.82
C ASP A 32 -24.49 -13.35 16.31
N THR A 33 -23.73 -12.28 16.07
CA THR A 33 -22.37 -12.38 15.54
C THR A 33 -21.34 -11.58 16.35
N PRO A 34 -21.35 -11.57 17.68
CA PRO A 34 -20.44 -10.71 18.45
C PRO A 34 -18.95 -11.10 18.33
N GLY A 35 -18.66 -12.27 17.76
CA GLY A 35 -17.32 -12.87 17.69
C GLY A 35 -16.94 -13.61 18.98
N PHE A 36 -15.88 -14.41 18.95
CA PHE A 36 -15.46 -15.20 20.12
C PHE A 36 -14.86 -14.31 21.22
N THR A 37 -14.05 -13.33 20.81
CA THR A 37 -13.47 -12.32 21.70
C THR A 37 -14.09 -10.97 21.44
N HIS A 38 -14.89 -10.50 22.39
CA HIS A 38 -15.56 -9.20 22.34
C HIS A 38 -15.75 -8.65 23.76
N VAL A 39 -16.00 -7.34 23.85
CA VAL A 39 -16.44 -6.70 25.10
C VAL A 39 -17.93 -6.94 25.34
N GLU A 40 -18.35 -6.87 26.59
CA GLU A 40 -19.78 -6.92 26.92
C GLU A 40 -20.53 -5.70 26.35
N LYS A 41 -21.82 -5.88 26.03
CA LYS A 41 -22.76 -4.83 25.61
C LYS A 41 -22.41 -4.14 24.28
N LEU A 42 -22.21 -4.95 23.23
CA LEU A 42 -22.16 -4.42 21.86
C LEU A 42 -23.49 -3.75 21.49
N GLU A 43 -23.41 -2.65 20.74
CA GLU A 43 -24.58 -1.89 20.29
C GLU A 43 -24.93 -2.25 18.84
N GLN A 44 -26.22 -2.43 18.53
CA GLN A 44 -26.66 -2.75 17.16
C GLN A 44 -26.31 -1.63 16.17
N ARG A 45 -26.42 -0.36 16.57
CA ARG A 45 -26.00 0.78 15.72
C ARG A 45 -24.52 0.72 15.33
N SER A 46 -23.65 0.19 16.21
CA SER A 46 -22.24 -0.02 15.91
C SER A 46 -22.07 -1.19 14.95
N ALA A 47 -22.81 -2.28 15.13
CA ALA A 47 -22.81 -3.41 14.21
C ALA A 47 -23.26 -3.00 12.78
N ASP A 48 -24.32 -2.19 12.68
CA ASP A 48 -24.80 -1.64 11.42
C ASP A 48 -23.73 -0.75 10.77
N ARG A 49 -23.07 0.13 11.55
CA ARG A 49 -22.02 0.98 11.01
C ARG A 49 -20.79 0.19 10.56
N ALA A 50 -20.37 -0.80 11.34
CA ALA A 50 -19.28 -1.68 10.96
C ALA A 50 -19.61 -2.41 9.66
N SER A 51 -20.85 -2.89 9.50
CA SER A 51 -21.32 -3.55 8.28
C SER A 51 -21.20 -2.63 7.06
N ASP A 52 -21.66 -1.38 7.18
CA ASP A 52 -21.57 -0.39 6.11
C ASP A 52 -20.12 -0.09 5.72
N LEU A 53 -19.24 0.11 6.70
CA LEU A 53 -17.84 0.49 6.46
C LEU A 53 -17.05 -0.64 5.82
N VAL A 54 -17.24 -1.86 6.32
CA VAL A 54 -16.62 -3.06 5.76
C VAL A 54 -17.15 -3.29 4.33
N MET A 55 -18.45 -3.17 4.10
CA MET A 55 -19.02 -3.27 2.74
C MET A 55 -18.48 -2.18 1.79
N ASN A 56 -18.36 -0.95 2.27
CA ASN A 56 -17.81 0.17 1.50
C ASN A 56 -16.34 -0.08 1.13
N ASN A 57 -15.55 -0.62 2.06
CA ASN A 57 -14.18 -1.06 1.79
C ASN A 57 -14.14 -2.04 0.61
N HIS A 58 -14.91 -3.13 0.70
CA HIS A 58 -14.91 -4.17 -0.33
C HIS A 58 -15.43 -3.71 -1.69
N SER A 59 -16.36 -2.76 -1.70
CA SER A 59 -16.90 -2.22 -2.95
C SER A 59 -15.91 -1.36 -3.74
N LYS A 60 -14.84 -0.87 -3.08
CA LYS A 60 -13.93 0.12 -3.64
C LYS A 60 -12.50 -0.37 -3.75
N PHE A 61 -12.04 -1.12 -2.77
CA PHE A 61 -10.63 -1.34 -2.56
C PHE A 61 -10.23 -2.80 -2.77
N HIS A 62 -8.97 -2.97 -3.16
CA HIS A 62 -8.32 -4.26 -3.29
C HIS A 62 -7.98 -4.84 -1.89
N THR A 63 -7.65 -6.13 -1.82
CA THR A 63 -7.05 -6.74 -0.60
C THR A 63 -5.65 -6.20 -0.28
N PHE A 64 -5.07 -5.42 -1.18
CA PHE A 64 -3.77 -4.77 -1.02
C PHE A 64 -3.94 -3.25 -1.06
N HIS A 65 -2.98 -2.52 -0.49
CA HIS A 65 -2.92 -1.06 -0.58
C HIS A 65 -1.80 -0.58 -1.53
N ASP A 66 -1.00 -1.49 -2.08
CA ASP A 66 -0.03 -1.20 -3.14
C ASP A 66 0.22 -2.44 -4.03
N GLU A 67 0.65 -2.22 -5.27
CA GLU A 67 0.87 -3.28 -6.27
C GLU A 67 2.30 -3.82 -6.29
N ILE A 68 3.25 -3.12 -5.69
CA ILE A 68 4.69 -3.37 -5.88
C ILE A 68 5.21 -4.32 -4.81
N VAL A 69 4.89 -4.03 -3.56
CA VAL A 69 5.28 -4.80 -2.38
C VAL A 69 4.14 -5.70 -1.92
N GLY A 70 2.90 -5.34 -2.22
CA GLY A 70 1.72 -6.15 -1.91
C GLY A 70 1.34 -6.10 -0.44
N PHE A 71 1.45 -4.91 0.20
CA PHE A 71 0.98 -4.74 1.57
C PHE A 71 -0.56 -4.78 1.63
N HIS A 72 -1.07 -5.35 2.71
CA HIS A 72 -2.49 -5.65 2.85
C HIS A 72 -3.34 -4.45 3.22
N ASN A 73 -4.56 -4.40 2.68
CA ASN A 73 -5.60 -3.49 3.14
C ASN A 73 -6.13 -3.98 4.49
N HIS A 74 -5.89 -3.20 5.56
CA HIS A 74 -6.32 -3.54 6.91
C HIS A 74 -7.69 -2.98 7.31
N ILE A 75 -8.41 -2.23 6.46
CA ILE A 75 -9.65 -1.55 6.86
C ILE A 75 -10.67 -2.52 7.44
N SER A 76 -10.92 -3.65 6.78
CA SER A 76 -11.86 -4.66 7.29
C SER A 76 -11.40 -5.22 8.63
N HIS A 77 -10.11 -5.51 8.79
CA HIS A 77 -9.55 -6.05 10.03
C HIS A 77 -9.69 -5.05 11.17
N HIS A 78 -9.41 -3.78 10.88
CA HIS A 78 -9.47 -2.69 11.84
C HIS A 78 -10.91 -2.45 12.30
N VAL A 79 -11.84 -2.25 11.38
CA VAL A 79 -13.25 -1.97 11.70
C VAL A 79 -13.89 -3.14 12.47
N LEU A 80 -13.70 -4.39 12.03
CA LEU A 80 -14.27 -5.56 12.71
C LEU A 80 -13.68 -5.74 14.12
N THR A 81 -12.37 -5.49 14.29
CA THR A 81 -11.73 -5.55 15.60
C THR A 81 -12.24 -4.44 16.52
N LEU A 82 -12.33 -3.21 16.04
CA LEU A 82 -12.87 -2.09 16.80
C LEU A 82 -14.31 -2.34 17.24
N TRP A 83 -15.14 -2.86 16.34
CA TRP A 83 -16.50 -3.22 16.69
C TRP A 83 -16.55 -4.29 17.79
N ALA A 84 -15.77 -5.36 17.69
CA ALA A 84 -15.68 -6.38 18.74
C ALA A 84 -15.16 -5.81 20.08
N LEU A 85 -14.36 -4.74 20.03
CA LEU A 85 -13.90 -3.98 21.19
C LEU A 85 -14.91 -2.92 21.70
N GLY A 86 -16.09 -2.82 21.09
CA GLY A 86 -17.17 -1.92 21.53
C GLY A 86 -17.03 -0.49 21.02
N ALA A 87 -16.33 -0.28 19.91
CA ALA A 87 -16.23 1.04 19.29
C ALA A 87 -17.60 1.60 18.88
N THR A 88 -17.73 2.91 19.04
CA THR A 88 -18.87 3.69 18.57
C THR A 88 -18.83 3.83 17.04
N PRO A 89 -19.97 4.18 16.40
CA PRO A 89 -20.00 4.47 14.97
C PRO A 89 -18.96 5.51 14.53
N ASP A 90 -18.72 6.56 15.34
CA ASP A 90 -17.81 7.66 15.02
C ASP A 90 -16.34 7.25 15.14
N GLU A 91 -15.98 6.43 16.14
CA GLU A 91 -14.62 5.89 16.27
C GLU A 91 -14.26 5.00 15.08
N MET A 92 -15.18 4.12 14.66
CA MET A 92 -14.97 3.28 13.47
C MET A 92 -14.94 4.11 12.18
N GLN A 93 -15.75 5.16 12.10
CA GLN A 93 -15.71 6.11 10.97
C GLN A 93 -14.34 6.78 10.88
N ALA A 94 -13.82 7.28 12.00
CA ALA A 94 -12.51 7.92 12.05
C ALA A 94 -11.40 6.95 11.63
N ALA A 95 -11.45 5.69 12.11
CA ALA A 95 -10.51 4.65 11.70
C ALA A 95 -10.57 4.34 10.19
N TYR A 96 -11.78 4.25 9.62
CA TYR A 96 -11.98 4.07 8.18
C TYR A 96 -11.43 5.26 7.38
N ASP A 97 -11.76 6.48 7.79
CA ASP A 97 -11.34 7.71 7.10
C ASP A 97 -9.82 7.95 7.17
N PHE A 98 -9.19 7.50 8.26
CA PHE A 98 -7.75 7.52 8.40
C PHE A 98 -7.08 6.56 7.41
N ASN A 99 -7.63 5.36 7.20
CA ASN A 99 -7.00 4.31 6.40
C ASN A 99 -7.36 4.34 4.91
N LYS A 100 -8.53 4.87 4.53
CA LYS A 100 -8.99 4.93 3.12
C LYS A 100 -8.05 5.62 2.12
N PRO A 101 -7.27 6.69 2.43
CA PRO A 101 -6.62 7.51 1.40
C PRO A 101 -5.51 6.81 0.63
N PHE A 102 -4.94 5.74 1.19
CA PHE A 102 -3.79 5.03 0.61
C PHE A 102 -4.12 3.62 0.13
N GLN A 103 -5.39 3.24 0.09
CA GLN A 103 -5.81 1.92 -0.39
C GLN A 103 -5.79 1.85 -1.92
N LEU A 104 -5.44 0.68 -2.45
CA LEU A 104 -5.51 0.42 -3.88
C LEU A 104 -6.96 0.20 -4.28
N LEU A 105 -7.40 0.81 -5.39
CA LEU A 105 -8.73 0.56 -5.93
C LEU A 105 -8.83 -0.85 -6.51
N THR A 106 -9.99 -1.49 -6.35
CA THR A 106 -10.24 -2.79 -6.95
C THR A 106 -10.41 -2.67 -8.47
N TYR A 107 -9.96 -3.69 -9.19
CA TYR A 107 -10.07 -3.80 -10.64
C TYR A 107 -11.23 -4.69 -11.04
N TYR A 108 -11.93 -4.30 -12.10
CA TYR A 108 -12.96 -5.15 -12.69
C TYR A 108 -12.64 -5.39 -14.16
N ASN A 109 -12.28 -6.63 -14.46
CA ASN A 109 -12.11 -7.07 -15.84
C ASN A 109 -13.46 -7.27 -16.53
N ASN A 110 -13.40 -7.50 -17.85
CA ASN A 110 -14.57 -7.84 -18.65
C ASN A 110 -15.33 -9.04 -18.03
N PRO A 111 -16.67 -9.02 -17.96
CA PRO A 111 -17.47 -10.10 -17.37
C PRO A 111 -17.13 -11.51 -17.87
N SER A 112 -16.61 -11.63 -19.11
CA SER A 112 -16.14 -12.91 -19.67
C SER A 112 -15.00 -13.56 -18.88
N VAL A 113 -14.19 -12.81 -18.13
CA VAL A 113 -13.12 -13.37 -17.28
C VAL A 113 -13.69 -14.23 -16.17
N ASN A 114 -14.79 -13.79 -15.54
CA ASN A 114 -15.45 -14.57 -14.49
C ASN A 114 -16.02 -15.90 -15.01
N ILE A 115 -16.51 -15.92 -16.26
CA ILE A 115 -16.94 -17.17 -16.92
C ILE A 115 -15.73 -18.09 -17.14
N LYS A 116 -14.58 -17.55 -17.55
CA LYS A 116 -13.35 -18.33 -17.73
C LYS A 116 -12.82 -18.90 -16.42
N LEU A 117 -13.02 -18.24 -15.28
CA LEU A 117 -12.62 -18.78 -13.97
C LEU A 117 -13.34 -20.09 -13.60
N GLN A 118 -14.42 -20.46 -14.30
CA GLN A 118 -15.03 -21.79 -14.15
C GLN A 118 -14.19 -22.91 -14.78
N ASP A 119 -13.29 -22.57 -15.71
CA ASP A 119 -12.33 -23.51 -16.26
C ASP A 119 -11.17 -23.73 -15.28
N PRO A 120 -10.92 -24.98 -14.83
CA PRO A 120 -9.89 -25.25 -13.82
C PRO A 120 -8.46 -24.94 -14.27
N GLU A 121 -8.18 -24.91 -15.57
CA GLU A 121 -6.84 -24.58 -16.07
C GLU A 121 -6.62 -23.07 -16.03
N PHE A 122 -7.58 -22.30 -16.54
CA PHE A 122 -7.57 -20.83 -16.46
C PHE A 122 -7.55 -20.35 -15.00
N PHE A 123 -8.34 -20.98 -14.13
CA PHE A 123 -8.32 -20.68 -12.69
C PHE A 123 -6.91 -20.81 -12.11
N ARG A 124 -6.19 -21.89 -12.44
CA ARG A 124 -4.83 -22.13 -11.93
C ARG A 124 -3.81 -21.16 -12.52
N GLN A 125 -3.90 -20.86 -13.82
CA GLN A 125 -3.02 -19.90 -14.48
C GLN A 125 -3.16 -18.49 -13.91
N GLY A 126 -4.33 -18.15 -13.35
CA GLY A 126 -4.58 -16.86 -12.71
C GLY A 126 -4.02 -16.71 -11.29
N LEU A 127 -3.53 -17.78 -10.66
CA LEU A 127 -3.04 -17.72 -9.28
C LEU A 127 -1.79 -16.84 -9.17
N GLY A 128 -1.80 -15.91 -8.22
CA GLY A 128 -0.77 -14.89 -8.05
C GLY A 128 -0.92 -13.66 -8.96
N ASN A 129 -1.92 -13.62 -9.85
CA ASN A 129 -2.20 -12.46 -10.67
C ASN A 129 -3.11 -11.47 -9.92
N PHE A 130 -2.53 -10.36 -9.46
CA PHE A 130 -3.23 -9.32 -8.70
C PHE A 130 -4.42 -8.72 -9.47
N GLU A 131 -4.35 -8.63 -10.80
CA GLU A 131 -5.43 -8.05 -11.62
C GLU A 131 -6.73 -8.87 -11.57
N LEU A 132 -6.65 -10.14 -11.15
CA LEU A 132 -7.80 -11.05 -11.07
C LEU A 132 -8.50 -11.04 -9.70
N TYR A 133 -8.03 -10.28 -8.71
CA TYR A 133 -8.62 -10.27 -7.37
C TYR A 133 -10.14 -10.05 -7.39
N GLY A 134 -10.62 -8.98 -8.04
CA GLY A 134 -12.05 -8.67 -8.13
C GLY A 134 -12.84 -9.74 -8.87
N ASP A 135 -12.22 -10.45 -9.81
CA ASP A 135 -12.85 -11.58 -10.52
C ASP A 135 -12.95 -12.82 -9.65
N TYR A 136 -11.92 -13.13 -8.86
CA TYR A 136 -11.96 -14.21 -7.87
C TYR A 136 -12.99 -13.92 -6.77
N VAL A 137 -13.11 -12.67 -6.29
CA VAL A 137 -14.17 -12.31 -5.33
C VAL A 137 -15.53 -12.66 -5.92
N ARG A 138 -15.85 -12.20 -7.13
CA ARG A 138 -17.13 -12.51 -7.79
C ARG A 138 -17.34 -14.00 -8.02
N PHE A 139 -16.28 -14.71 -8.41
CA PHE A 139 -16.32 -16.16 -8.60
C PHE A 139 -16.68 -16.87 -7.30
N PHE A 140 -15.98 -16.58 -6.20
CA PHE A 140 -16.22 -17.22 -4.92
C PHE A 140 -17.54 -16.78 -4.30
N GLN A 141 -17.99 -15.53 -4.49
CA GLN A 141 -19.34 -15.13 -4.10
C GLN A 141 -20.36 -16.06 -4.76
N ALA A 142 -20.31 -16.23 -6.09
CA ALA A 142 -21.21 -17.12 -6.80
C ALA A 142 -21.13 -18.58 -6.31
N GLN A 143 -19.92 -19.11 -6.04
CA GLN A 143 -19.76 -20.45 -5.46
C GLN A 143 -20.43 -20.54 -4.08
N VAL A 144 -20.25 -19.53 -3.22
CA VAL A 144 -20.82 -19.52 -1.87
C VAL A 144 -22.35 -19.38 -1.91
N ALA A 145 -22.95 -18.61 -2.84
CA ALA A 145 -24.42 -18.64 -3.01
C ALA A 145 -24.92 -20.03 -3.40
N ALA A 146 -24.21 -20.69 -4.30
CA ALA A 146 -24.67 -21.95 -4.88
C ALA A 146 -24.53 -23.12 -3.90
N LYS A 147 -23.44 -23.16 -3.14
CA LYS A 147 -23.03 -24.32 -2.34
C LYS A 147 -22.99 -24.06 -0.83
N GLY A 148 -22.97 -22.79 -0.40
CA GLY A 148 -22.76 -22.40 0.99
C GLY A 148 -21.28 -22.36 1.39
N VAL A 149 -20.97 -21.60 2.45
CA VAL A 149 -19.60 -21.33 2.91
C VAL A 149 -18.82 -22.61 3.21
N HIS A 150 -19.40 -23.54 3.99
CA HIS A 150 -18.71 -24.74 4.46
C HIS A 150 -18.29 -25.65 3.31
N THR A 151 -19.17 -25.83 2.32
CA THR A 151 -18.88 -26.68 1.15
C THR A 151 -17.78 -26.07 0.29
N VAL A 152 -17.82 -24.76 0.07
CA VAL A 152 -16.78 -24.07 -0.73
C VAL A 152 -15.43 -24.10 -0.03
N LEU A 153 -15.37 -23.83 1.28
CA LEU A 153 -14.10 -23.92 2.02
C LEU A 153 -13.53 -25.34 2.02
N ASN A 154 -14.37 -26.36 2.20
CA ASN A 154 -13.92 -27.75 2.07
C ASN A 154 -13.39 -28.06 0.67
N GLU A 155 -14.10 -27.64 -0.38
CA GLU A 155 -13.72 -27.91 -1.77
C GLU A 155 -12.39 -27.25 -2.16
N TYR A 156 -12.17 -26.01 -1.75
CA TYR A 156 -11.01 -25.22 -2.19
C TYR A 156 -9.83 -25.20 -1.22
N LEU A 157 -9.99 -25.58 0.05
CA LEU A 157 -8.89 -25.57 1.03
C LEU A 157 -8.61 -26.94 1.66
N PHE A 158 -9.61 -27.82 1.80
CA PHE A 158 -9.48 -29.02 2.65
C PHE A 158 -9.70 -30.34 1.90
N LYS A 159 -9.96 -30.29 0.60
CA LYS A 159 -10.26 -31.48 -0.21
C LYS A 159 -9.07 -32.42 -0.39
N GLY A 160 -7.85 -31.92 -0.22
CA GLY A 160 -6.61 -32.70 -0.35
C GLY A 160 -6.19 -33.02 -1.79
N ASP A 161 -6.82 -32.39 -2.80
CA ASP A 161 -6.33 -32.44 -4.18
C ASP A 161 -5.26 -31.37 -4.45
N SER A 162 -4.62 -31.43 -5.62
CA SER A 162 -3.50 -30.54 -5.94
C SER A 162 -3.85 -29.06 -5.90
N LEU A 163 -5.11 -28.69 -6.19
CA LEU A 163 -5.56 -27.30 -6.11
C LEU A 163 -5.79 -26.90 -4.65
N ALA A 164 -6.48 -27.75 -3.88
CA ALA A 164 -6.75 -27.48 -2.48
C ALA A 164 -5.46 -27.35 -1.66
N GLU A 165 -4.47 -28.21 -1.90
CA GLU A 165 -3.15 -28.15 -1.24
C GLU A 165 -2.38 -26.87 -1.59
N ASP A 166 -2.42 -26.42 -2.86
CA ASP A 166 -1.79 -25.16 -3.29
C ASP A 166 -2.47 -23.95 -2.63
N LEU A 167 -3.81 -23.90 -2.64
CA LEU A 167 -4.55 -22.82 -1.98
C LEU A 167 -4.40 -22.84 -0.46
N LEU A 168 -4.31 -24.02 0.16
CA LEU A 168 -4.04 -24.12 1.59
C LEU A 168 -2.64 -23.57 1.94
N ALA A 169 -1.61 -23.86 1.13
CA ALA A 169 -0.29 -23.25 1.31
C ALA A 169 -0.34 -21.72 1.18
N ARG A 170 -1.08 -21.20 0.20
CA ARG A 170 -1.27 -19.75 0.02
C ARG A 170 -2.05 -19.09 1.16
N LEU A 171 -2.93 -19.82 1.84
CA LEU A 171 -3.67 -19.31 3.01
C LEU A 171 -2.72 -18.87 4.15
N PHE A 172 -1.56 -19.55 4.27
CA PHE A 172 -0.51 -19.26 5.26
C PHE A 172 0.56 -18.27 4.75
N SER A 173 0.36 -17.66 3.59
CA SER A 173 1.28 -16.71 2.99
C SER A 173 1.01 -15.27 3.44
N GLY A 174 1.85 -14.32 3.03
CA GLY A 174 1.65 -12.88 3.26
C GLY A 174 1.47 -12.50 4.72
N PHE A 175 2.32 -13.01 5.62
CA PHE A 175 2.18 -12.81 7.08
C PHE A 175 0.80 -13.21 7.62
N LEU A 176 0.24 -14.31 7.09
CA LEU A 176 -1.03 -14.90 7.52
C LEU A 176 -2.28 -14.04 7.26
N HIS A 177 -2.21 -13.00 6.42
CA HIS A 177 -3.38 -12.15 6.15
C HIS A 177 -4.58 -12.90 5.53
N PRO A 178 -4.40 -13.86 4.60
CA PRO A 178 -5.52 -14.68 4.15
C PRO A 178 -6.14 -15.52 5.27
N LEU A 179 -5.33 -16.09 6.17
CA LEU A 179 -5.80 -16.80 7.36
C LEU A 179 -6.54 -15.87 8.34
N ILE A 180 -6.07 -14.63 8.52
CA ILE A 180 -6.75 -13.61 9.32
C ILE A 180 -8.12 -13.29 8.71
N ASN A 181 -8.21 -13.14 7.38
CA ASN A 181 -9.49 -12.96 6.66
C ASN A 181 -10.45 -14.14 6.89
N LEU A 182 -9.94 -15.38 6.82
CA LEU A 182 -10.73 -16.58 7.14
C LEU A 182 -11.25 -16.52 8.58
N GLY A 183 -10.39 -16.13 9.52
CA GLY A 183 -10.73 -15.95 10.92
C GLY A 183 -11.90 -14.99 11.12
N PHE A 184 -11.83 -13.79 10.54
CA PHE A 184 -12.93 -12.83 10.56
C PHE A 184 -14.21 -13.38 9.91
N ALA A 185 -14.10 -14.06 8.76
CA ALA A 185 -15.24 -14.62 8.06
C ALA A 185 -16.01 -15.65 8.91
N LEU A 186 -15.28 -16.55 9.58
CA LEU A 186 -15.87 -17.59 10.41
C LEU A 186 -16.38 -17.04 11.74
N GLU A 187 -15.60 -16.18 12.39
CA GLU A 187 -15.92 -15.63 13.71
C GLU A 187 -17.17 -14.75 13.68
N PHE A 188 -17.29 -13.91 12.65
CA PHE A 188 -18.41 -13.01 12.47
C PHE A 188 -19.49 -13.58 11.54
N GLN A 189 -19.33 -14.82 11.08
CA GLN A 189 -20.29 -15.54 10.24
C GLN A 189 -20.69 -14.78 8.97
N GLN A 190 -19.71 -14.19 8.27
CA GLN A 190 -19.95 -13.35 7.09
C GLN A 190 -19.59 -14.09 5.79
N PRO A 191 -20.57 -14.53 4.98
CA PRO A 191 -20.30 -15.28 3.75
C PRO A 191 -19.52 -14.46 2.70
N PHE A 192 -19.70 -13.14 2.68
CA PHE A 192 -18.92 -12.25 1.83
C PHE A 192 -17.42 -12.34 2.16
N LEU A 193 -17.07 -12.26 3.45
CA LEU A 193 -15.68 -12.33 3.90
C LEU A 193 -15.05 -13.70 3.59
N ALA A 194 -15.84 -14.78 3.58
CA ALA A 194 -15.34 -16.10 3.16
C ALA A 194 -14.96 -16.11 1.67
N ALA A 195 -15.76 -15.48 0.81
CA ALA A 195 -15.43 -15.33 -0.60
C ALA A 195 -14.20 -14.43 -0.83
N GLU A 196 -14.12 -13.33 -0.09
CA GLU A 196 -12.95 -12.43 -0.13
C GLU A 196 -11.68 -13.13 0.36
N CYS A 197 -11.77 -13.90 1.45
CA CYS A 197 -10.66 -14.70 1.95
C CYS A 197 -10.08 -15.58 0.85
N LEU A 198 -10.93 -16.36 0.17
CA LEU A 198 -10.49 -17.26 -0.90
C LEU A 198 -9.88 -16.50 -2.08
N ALA A 199 -10.47 -15.36 -2.46
CA ALA A 199 -9.90 -14.49 -3.48
C ALA A 199 -8.53 -13.94 -3.07
N SER A 200 -8.38 -13.49 -1.82
CA SER A 200 -7.11 -13.05 -1.27
C SER A 200 -6.09 -14.19 -1.25
N THR A 201 -6.47 -15.41 -0.89
CA THR A 201 -5.62 -16.61 -0.97
C THR A 201 -5.08 -16.82 -2.39
N CYS A 202 -5.91 -16.65 -3.41
CA CYS A 202 -5.48 -16.77 -4.82
C CYS A 202 -4.42 -15.72 -5.23
N MET A 203 -4.28 -14.60 -4.52
CA MET A 203 -3.29 -13.56 -4.83
C MET A 203 -1.89 -13.84 -4.31
N HIS A 204 -1.75 -14.76 -3.34
CA HIS A 204 -0.49 -14.93 -2.62
C HIS A 204 0.39 -16.03 -3.23
N PRO A 205 1.72 -15.94 -3.12
CA PRO A 205 2.62 -17.01 -3.54
C PRO A 205 2.53 -18.23 -2.60
N PRO A 206 2.76 -19.46 -3.11
CA PRO A 206 2.63 -20.69 -2.35
C PRO A 206 3.89 -21.09 -1.56
N TYR A 207 4.82 -20.15 -1.30
CA TYR A 207 6.08 -20.44 -0.60
C TYR A 207 5.93 -21.17 0.76
N PRO A 208 4.82 -21.06 1.52
CA PRO A 208 4.67 -21.83 2.76
C PRO A 208 4.72 -23.35 2.55
N ALA A 209 4.39 -23.86 1.35
CA ALA A 209 4.53 -25.27 1.02
C ALA A 209 5.98 -25.77 1.17
N GLU A 210 6.98 -24.90 0.95
CA GLU A 210 8.41 -25.25 1.03
C GLU A 210 8.81 -25.74 2.42
N PHE A 211 8.14 -25.29 3.48
CA PHE A 211 8.41 -25.71 4.85
C PHE A 211 7.25 -26.48 5.49
N LEU A 212 5.98 -26.15 5.21
CA LEU A 212 4.83 -26.81 5.83
C LEU A 212 4.67 -28.24 5.31
N THR A 213 4.51 -28.39 4.00
CA THR A 213 4.39 -29.70 3.35
C THR A 213 5.68 -30.51 3.49
N ALA A 214 6.85 -29.86 3.40
CA ALA A 214 8.13 -30.54 3.63
C ALA A 214 8.27 -31.08 5.07
N THR A 215 7.74 -30.37 6.07
CA THR A 215 7.71 -30.85 7.46
C THR A 215 6.75 -32.03 7.62
N GLU A 216 5.59 -32.01 6.95
CA GLU A 216 4.66 -33.16 6.95
C GLU A 216 5.33 -34.40 6.34
N GLN A 217 5.95 -34.25 5.17
CA GLN A 217 6.71 -35.33 4.51
C GLN A 217 7.84 -35.86 5.40
N HIS A 218 8.55 -34.97 6.09
CA HIS A 218 9.59 -35.37 7.04
C HIS A 218 9.03 -36.23 8.17
N VAL A 219 7.90 -35.83 8.75
CA VAL A 219 7.19 -36.58 9.80
C VAL A 219 6.68 -37.93 9.28
N GLU A 220 6.16 -37.97 8.05
CA GLU A 220 5.72 -39.22 7.42
C GLU A 220 6.89 -40.19 7.17
N CYS A 221 8.04 -39.70 6.71
CA CYS A 221 9.20 -40.55 6.41
C CYS A 221 9.96 -41.01 7.66
N ASN A 222 9.98 -40.22 8.74
CA ASN A 222 10.80 -40.49 9.93
C ASN A 222 9.98 -40.93 11.15
N GLY A 223 8.65 -40.93 11.04
CA GLY A 223 7.73 -41.20 12.14
C GLY A 223 7.40 -39.94 12.94
N ARG A 224 6.23 -39.96 13.60
CA ARG A 224 5.74 -38.83 14.38
C ARG A 224 6.59 -38.62 15.63
N PRO A 225 7.33 -37.50 15.75
CA PRO A 225 8.14 -37.24 16.93
C PRO A 225 7.24 -36.92 18.13
N ARG A 226 7.81 -36.99 19.33
CA ARG A 226 7.16 -36.48 20.54
C ARG A 226 6.90 -34.97 20.36
N SER A 227 5.67 -34.55 20.63
CA SER A 227 5.31 -33.12 20.65
C SER A 227 6.05 -32.42 21.79
N LEU A 228 6.66 -31.27 21.49
CA LEU A 228 7.29 -30.39 22.48
C LEU A 228 6.44 -29.11 22.66
N PRO A 229 6.55 -28.44 23.82
CA PRO A 229 6.08 -27.08 23.95
C PRO A 229 6.74 -26.18 22.90
N ILE A 230 5.97 -25.33 22.22
CA ILE A 230 6.45 -24.48 21.13
C ILE A 230 7.61 -23.56 21.57
N LEU A 231 7.59 -23.08 22.82
CA LEU A 231 8.68 -22.28 23.40
C LEU A 231 9.98 -23.08 23.59
N SER A 232 9.90 -24.39 23.79
CA SER A 232 11.07 -25.27 23.80
C SER A 232 11.68 -25.38 22.40
N THR A 233 10.85 -25.48 21.36
CA THR A 233 11.31 -25.47 19.95
C THR A 233 11.94 -24.12 19.57
N VAL A 234 11.38 -23.01 20.05
CA VAL A 234 11.96 -21.66 19.90
C VAL A 234 13.38 -21.60 20.47
N GLU A 235 13.61 -22.18 21.66
CA GLU A 235 14.93 -22.23 22.28
C GLU A 235 15.89 -23.16 21.52
N MET A 236 15.42 -24.32 21.03
CA MET A 236 16.21 -25.21 20.18
C MET A 236 16.67 -24.51 18.90
N MET A 237 15.78 -23.78 18.22
CA MET A 237 16.11 -23.02 17.02
C MET A 237 17.07 -21.86 17.29
N ARG A 238 17.04 -21.29 18.50
CA ARG A 238 18.00 -20.26 18.93
C ARG A 238 19.39 -20.84 19.21
N LEU A 239 19.45 -22.06 19.73
CA LEU A 239 20.70 -22.75 20.05
C LEU A 239 21.34 -23.43 18.82
N ASP A 240 20.58 -23.65 17.76
CA ASP A 240 21.09 -24.14 16.48
C ASP A 240 21.84 -23.03 15.74
N PRO A 241 23.18 -23.15 15.55
CA PRO A 241 23.97 -22.09 14.95
C PRO A 241 23.62 -21.83 13.48
N VAL A 242 23.11 -22.81 12.75
CA VAL A 242 22.71 -22.63 11.34
C VAL A 242 21.42 -21.83 11.27
N VAL A 243 20.43 -22.21 12.07
CA VAL A 243 19.12 -21.52 12.10
C VAL A 243 19.27 -20.11 12.67
N ALA A 244 19.93 -19.95 13.82
CA ALA A 244 20.02 -18.67 14.52
C ALA A 244 20.82 -17.60 13.75
N THR A 245 21.73 -18.01 12.85
CA THR A 245 22.54 -17.08 12.05
C THR A 245 22.10 -16.98 10.59
N ALA A 246 21.02 -17.69 10.20
CA ALA A 246 20.52 -17.70 8.83
C ALA A 246 20.08 -16.32 8.33
N VAL A 247 19.64 -15.43 9.21
CA VAL A 247 19.16 -14.09 8.86
C VAL A 247 19.99 -13.04 9.57
N GLY A 248 20.45 -12.04 8.80
CA GLY A 248 21.35 -10.99 9.25
C GLY A 248 20.85 -9.56 8.97
N PRO A 249 21.66 -8.54 9.36
CA PRO A 249 21.34 -7.11 9.23
C PRO A 249 21.06 -6.67 7.80
N LYS A 250 21.79 -7.28 6.87
CA LYS A 250 21.86 -6.89 5.46
C LYS A 250 20.76 -7.54 4.62
N ASP A 251 20.01 -8.49 5.20
CA ASP A 251 18.92 -9.13 4.51
C ASP A 251 17.74 -8.16 4.37
N GLY A 252 17.16 -8.15 3.16
CA GLY A 252 16.03 -7.30 2.82
C GLY A 252 14.75 -7.64 3.58
N ASN A 253 13.62 -7.02 3.22
CA ASN A 253 12.36 -7.19 3.95
C ASN A 253 11.76 -8.60 3.83
N ASN A 254 12.03 -9.32 2.72
CA ASN A 254 11.52 -10.66 2.47
C ASN A 254 12.39 -11.75 3.13
N ARG A 255 12.65 -11.60 4.44
CA ARG A 255 13.63 -12.41 5.20
C ARG A 255 13.33 -13.90 5.20
N ILE A 256 12.05 -14.29 5.15
CA ILE A 256 11.65 -15.69 5.12
C ILE A 256 12.15 -16.33 3.82
N ALA A 257 11.64 -15.89 2.68
CA ALA A 257 11.92 -16.52 1.39
C ALA A 257 13.34 -16.21 0.85
N ASP A 258 13.86 -15.00 1.08
CA ASP A 258 15.13 -14.58 0.48
C ASP A 258 16.38 -14.84 1.34
N ALA A 259 16.21 -15.16 2.62
CA ALA A 259 17.31 -15.47 3.52
C ALA A 259 17.11 -16.81 4.25
N LEU A 260 16.12 -16.90 5.13
CA LEU A 260 15.95 -18.03 6.04
C LEU A 260 15.79 -19.36 5.30
N LEU A 261 14.79 -19.47 4.42
CA LEU A 261 14.50 -20.71 3.71
C LEU A 261 15.66 -21.12 2.78
N LYS A 262 16.30 -20.15 2.11
CA LYS A 262 17.45 -20.41 1.23
C LYS A 262 18.68 -20.94 1.98
N ARG A 263 18.88 -20.55 3.24
CA ARG A 263 20.10 -20.86 4.01
C ARG A 263 19.93 -21.97 5.03
N ALA A 264 18.73 -22.18 5.58
CA ALA A 264 18.53 -23.06 6.74
C ALA A 264 17.28 -23.96 6.64
N LEU A 265 16.62 -24.08 5.48
CA LEU A 265 15.39 -24.90 5.35
C LEU A 265 15.58 -26.35 5.82
N LYS A 266 16.72 -26.97 5.48
CA LYS A 266 16.98 -28.39 5.84
C LYS A 266 17.10 -28.57 7.34
N GLU A 267 17.76 -27.64 8.01
CA GLU A 267 17.98 -27.62 9.45
C GLU A 267 16.72 -27.20 10.21
N LEU A 268 15.87 -26.36 9.61
CA LEU A 268 14.58 -25.94 10.18
C LEU A 268 13.56 -27.07 10.26
N ILE A 269 13.45 -27.90 9.23
CA ILE A 269 12.41 -28.94 9.12
C ILE A 269 12.34 -29.87 10.36
N PRO A 270 13.47 -30.42 10.86
CA PRO A 270 13.46 -31.21 12.10
C PRO A 270 12.94 -30.44 13.31
N HIS A 271 13.29 -29.16 13.48
CA HIS A 271 12.77 -28.34 14.59
C HIS A 271 11.26 -28.14 14.47
N LEU A 272 10.77 -27.79 13.28
CA LEU A 272 9.33 -27.61 13.01
C LEU A 272 8.52 -28.89 13.26
N SER A 273 9.13 -30.06 13.06
CA SER A 273 8.47 -31.36 13.23
C SER A 273 8.07 -31.63 14.70
N HIS A 274 8.69 -30.96 15.67
CA HIS A 274 8.36 -31.16 17.09
C HIS A 274 7.04 -30.53 17.52
N PHE A 275 6.46 -29.59 16.76
CA PHE A 275 5.13 -29.09 17.06
C PHE A 275 4.07 -29.98 16.39
N GLN A 276 3.46 -30.85 17.21
CA GLN A 276 2.45 -31.83 16.80
C GLN A 276 1.16 -31.63 17.61
N VAL A 277 0.01 -31.91 16.98
CA VAL A 277 -1.32 -31.81 17.58
C VAL A 277 -2.05 -33.15 17.49
N GLU A 278 -2.38 -33.73 18.64
CA GLU A 278 -3.19 -34.93 18.71
C GLU A 278 -4.62 -34.67 18.19
N ARG A 279 -5.23 -35.69 17.60
CA ARG A 279 -6.56 -35.60 16.99
C ARG A 279 -7.65 -35.76 18.05
N THR A 280 -7.60 -34.91 19.08
CA THR A 280 -8.55 -34.87 20.19
C THR A 280 -8.97 -33.43 20.45
N GLU A 281 -10.21 -33.22 20.89
CA GLU A 281 -10.69 -31.87 21.23
C GLU A 281 -9.90 -31.25 22.39
N GLU A 282 -9.42 -32.10 23.30
CA GLU A 282 -8.64 -31.69 24.47
C GLU A 282 -7.26 -31.15 24.06
N ASP A 283 -6.55 -31.84 23.15
CA ASP A 283 -5.26 -31.35 22.66
C ASP A 283 -5.42 -30.18 21.68
N LEU A 284 -6.47 -30.14 20.86
CA LEU A 284 -6.81 -28.96 20.06
C LEU A 284 -6.97 -27.71 20.94
N ALA A 285 -7.70 -27.83 22.06
CA ALA A 285 -7.91 -26.74 23.00
C ALA A 285 -6.60 -26.33 23.68
N ARG A 286 -5.82 -27.30 24.16
CA ARG A 286 -4.50 -27.06 24.77
C ARG A 286 -3.54 -26.37 23.81
N LYS A 287 -3.36 -26.91 22.60
CA LYS A 287 -2.42 -26.39 21.59
C LYS A 287 -2.87 -25.02 21.07
N THR A 288 -4.17 -24.74 21.05
CA THR A 288 -4.70 -23.40 20.77
C THR A 288 -4.28 -22.41 21.85
N ALA A 289 -4.39 -22.79 23.12
CA ALA A 289 -3.91 -21.97 24.23
C ALA A 289 -2.38 -21.79 24.18
N GLU A 290 -1.65 -22.83 23.81
CA GLU A 290 -0.18 -22.82 23.69
C GLU A 290 0.32 -21.84 22.62
N ILE A 291 -0.31 -21.78 21.43
CA ILE A 291 0.10 -20.82 20.38
C ILE A 291 -0.24 -19.37 20.76
N LEU A 292 -1.34 -19.12 21.47
CA LEU A 292 -1.73 -17.80 21.98
C LEU A 292 -0.73 -17.31 23.02
N GLN A 293 -0.45 -18.17 23.99
CA GLN A 293 0.51 -17.97 25.07
C GLN A 293 1.91 -17.67 24.53
N ALA A 294 2.41 -18.52 23.62
CA ALA A 294 3.73 -18.36 23.03
C ALA A 294 3.83 -17.09 22.17
N SER A 295 2.82 -16.80 21.35
CA SER A 295 2.82 -15.58 20.53
C SER A 295 2.84 -14.31 21.40
N ALA A 296 2.05 -14.28 22.49
CA ALA A 296 2.04 -13.17 23.44
C ALA A 296 3.40 -13.05 24.16
N TYR A 297 3.93 -14.17 24.66
CA TYR A 297 5.20 -14.21 25.35
C TYR A 297 6.36 -13.76 24.47
N ILE A 298 6.46 -14.27 23.25
CA ILE A 298 7.53 -13.90 22.30
C ILE A 298 7.43 -12.41 21.93
N CYS A 299 6.22 -11.89 21.66
CA CYS A 299 6.03 -10.46 21.36
C CYS A 299 6.56 -9.56 22.48
N GLY A 300 6.27 -9.90 23.74
CA GLY A 300 6.72 -9.13 24.90
C GLY A 300 8.19 -9.33 25.27
N ALA A 301 8.67 -10.58 25.24
CA ALA A 301 9.95 -10.96 25.83
C ALA A 301 11.14 -10.82 24.86
N ALA A 302 10.93 -10.78 23.55
CA ALA A 302 12.03 -10.76 22.57
C ALA A 302 12.83 -9.44 22.52
N GLN A 303 12.48 -8.46 23.36
CA GLN A 303 13.04 -7.12 23.36
C GLN A 303 14.38 -7.06 24.12
N HIS A 304 15.42 -6.51 23.51
CA HIS A 304 16.72 -6.37 24.16
C HIS A 304 16.63 -5.46 25.41
N PRO A 305 17.09 -5.92 26.61
CA PRO A 305 16.96 -5.16 27.87
C PRO A 305 17.63 -3.78 27.95
N ARG A 306 18.57 -3.46 27.05
CA ARG A 306 19.24 -2.15 26.99
C ARG A 306 18.50 -1.15 26.09
N LYS A 307 17.34 -1.54 25.55
CA LYS A 307 16.55 -0.72 24.63
C LYS A 307 15.20 -0.45 25.26
N VAL A 308 14.66 0.72 24.93
CA VAL A 308 13.31 1.07 25.36
C VAL A 308 12.32 0.07 24.76
N GLU A 309 11.31 -0.28 25.55
CA GLU A 309 10.29 -1.25 25.19
C GLU A 309 9.58 -0.82 23.91
N ALA A 310 9.51 -1.71 22.94
CA ALA A 310 8.76 -1.57 21.70
C ALA A 310 8.50 -2.94 21.07
N LEU A 311 7.25 -3.18 20.66
CA LEU A 311 6.85 -4.43 20.01
C LEU A 311 7.26 -4.47 18.53
N ASP A 312 7.60 -5.67 18.03
CA ASP A 312 8.03 -5.87 16.65
C ASP A 312 6.84 -6.05 15.70
N PHE A 313 6.89 -5.35 14.57
CA PHE A 313 5.81 -5.33 13.57
C PHE A 313 5.53 -6.69 12.95
N VAL A 314 6.55 -7.51 12.73
CA VAL A 314 6.40 -8.82 12.08
C VAL A 314 5.91 -9.82 13.12
N MET A 315 6.50 -9.82 14.32
CA MET A 315 6.17 -10.78 15.37
C MET A 315 4.70 -10.71 15.83
N LEU A 316 4.12 -9.50 15.88
CA LEU A 316 2.72 -9.35 16.29
C LEU A 316 1.75 -10.12 15.39
N HIS A 317 2.10 -10.41 14.13
CA HIS A 317 1.21 -11.12 13.20
C HIS A 317 0.87 -12.52 13.72
N SER A 318 1.84 -13.22 14.32
CA SER A 318 1.62 -14.51 14.98
C SER A 318 0.53 -14.43 16.05
N LEU A 319 0.56 -13.37 16.88
CA LEU A 319 -0.42 -13.13 17.92
C LEU A 319 -1.79 -12.73 17.34
N THR A 320 -1.81 -11.78 16.40
CA THR A 320 -3.06 -11.29 15.80
C THR A 320 -3.77 -12.34 14.94
N ALA A 321 -3.06 -13.36 14.44
CA ALA A 321 -3.66 -14.50 13.77
C ALA A 321 -4.11 -15.59 14.77
N ALA A 322 -3.42 -15.74 15.90
CA ALA A 322 -3.75 -16.76 16.91
C ALA A 322 -5.14 -16.54 17.55
N VAL A 323 -5.62 -15.29 17.61
CA VAL A 323 -6.95 -14.92 18.16
C VAL A 323 -8.12 -15.69 17.52
N PHE A 324 -7.97 -16.13 16.27
CA PHE A 324 -9.02 -16.82 15.52
C PHE A 324 -9.04 -18.34 15.72
N PHE A 325 -7.98 -18.94 16.27
CA PHE A 325 -7.92 -20.39 16.44
C PHE A 325 -8.99 -20.94 17.38
N PRO A 326 -9.37 -20.26 18.49
CA PRO A 326 -10.54 -20.65 19.27
C PRO A 326 -11.82 -20.80 18.43
N THR A 327 -12.02 -19.97 17.41
CA THR A 327 -13.16 -20.09 16.49
C THR A 327 -12.96 -21.23 15.49
N ILE A 328 -11.78 -21.31 14.86
CA ILE A 328 -11.47 -22.29 13.81
C ILE A 328 -11.57 -23.72 14.35
N ILE A 329 -10.99 -24.01 15.51
CA ILE A 329 -11.01 -25.37 16.08
C ILE A 329 -12.41 -25.80 16.55
N ARG A 330 -13.37 -24.87 16.70
CA ARG A 330 -14.76 -25.17 17.05
C ARG A 330 -15.67 -25.39 15.84
N GLN A 331 -15.14 -25.28 14.62
CA GLN A 331 -15.90 -25.57 13.41
C GLN A 331 -16.03 -27.09 13.21
N GLU A 332 -17.06 -27.71 13.79
CA GLU A 332 -17.27 -29.17 13.74
C GLU A 332 -17.48 -29.72 12.31
N TRP A 333 -17.84 -28.85 11.36
CA TRP A 333 -17.92 -29.21 9.95
C TRP A 333 -16.54 -29.37 9.27
N ILE A 334 -15.46 -28.94 9.93
CA ILE A 334 -14.07 -29.23 9.56
C ILE A 334 -13.65 -30.49 10.32
N SER A 335 -13.13 -31.49 9.61
CA SER A 335 -12.71 -32.75 10.24
C SER A 335 -11.64 -32.49 11.31
N ILE A 336 -11.57 -33.36 12.33
CA ILE A 336 -10.60 -33.20 13.42
C ILE A 336 -9.16 -33.28 12.92
N GLU A 337 -8.90 -34.07 11.86
CA GLU A 337 -7.61 -34.15 11.18
C GLU A 337 -7.23 -32.80 10.56
N THR A 338 -8.18 -32.15 9.89
CA THR A 338 -7.96 -30.86 9.24
C THR A 338 -7.78 -29.75 10.28
N ARG A 339 -8.58 -29.76 11.35
CA ARG A 339 -8.43 -28.82 12.47
C ARG A 339 -7.06 -28.96 13.14
N ALA A 340 -6.60 -30.19 13.39
CA ALA A 340 -5.27 -30.45 13.92
C ALA A 340 -4.17 -29.99 12.96
N ARG A 341 -4.30 -30.27 11.66
CA ARG A 341 -3.35 -29.83 10.63
C ARG A 341 -3.22 -28.31 10.54
N LEU A 342 -4.34 -27.59 10.55
CA LEU A 342 -4.35 -26.11 10.56
C LEU A 342 -3.62 -25.55 11.79
N LEU A 343 -3.81 -26.17 12.95
CA LEU A 343 -3.16 -25.75 14.19
C LEU A 343 -1.65 -26.07 14.17
N GLU A 344 -1.25 -27.23 13.65
CA GLU A 344 0.16 -27.56 13.41
C GLU A 344 0.82 -26.56 12.45
N TRP A 345 0.17 -26.25 11.32
CA TRP A 345 0.66 -25.30 10.33
C TRP A 345 0.80 -23.90 10.92
N LYS A 346 -0.12 -23.50 11.81
CA LYS A 346 -0.02 -22.23 12.53
C LYS A 346 1.20 -22.18 13.44
N GLY A 347 1.38 -23.17 14.31
CA GLY A 347 2.54 -23.22 15.19
C GLY A 347 3.86 -23.24 14.41
N ARG A 348 3.95 -24.01 13.33
CA ARG A 348 5.12 -24.04 12.44
C ARG A 348 5.37 -22.70 11.75
N SER A 349 4.31 -22.00 11.34
CA SER A 349 4.44 -20.66 10.75
C SER A 349 4.91 -19.61 11.76
N ASP A 350 4.51 -19.74 13.04
CA ASP A 350 5.01 -18.88 14.11
C ASP A 350 6.50 -19.11 14.38
N LEU A 351 6.94 -20.37 14.37
CA LEU A 351 8.36 -20.73 14.48
C LEU A 351 9.19 -20.18 13.32
N ILE A 352 8.69 -20.26 12.08
CA ILE A 352 9.33 -19.65 10.90
C ILE A 352 9.43 -18.12 11.05
N THR A 353 8.37 -17.49 11.54
CA THR A 353 8.34 -16.04 11.77
C THR A 353 9.40 -15.63 12.81
N TYR A 354 9.50 -16.38 13.91
CA TYR A 354 10.52 -16.17 14.93
C TYR A 354 11.95 -16.32 14.38
N ALA A 355 12.23 -17.39 13.63
CA ALA A 355 13.54 -17.59 13.02
C ALA A 355 13.88 -16.51 11.99
N ALA A 356 12.89 -16.01 11.23
CA ALA A 356 13.10 -14.96 10.25
C ALA A 356 13.48 -13.61 10.87
N LEU A 357 13.28 -13.46 12.19
CA LEU A 357 13.75 -12.31 12.97
C LEU A 357 15.11 -12.55 13.66
N GLY A 358 15.79 -13.65 13.32
CA GLY A 358 17.13 -13.96 13.80
C GLY A 358 17.16 -14.65 15.17
N CYS A 359 16.10 -15.37 15.53
CA CYS A 359 15.97 -16.10 16.80
C CYS A 359 16.32 -15.24 18.03
N PRO A 360 15.63 -14.11 18.27
CA PRO A 360 15.98 -13.23 19.39
C PRO A 360 15.84 -13.93 20.74
N GLN A 361 16.80 -13.72 21.64
CA GLN A 361 16.69 -14.20 23.02
C GLN A 361 15.46 -13.60 23.71
N LEU A 362 14.73 -14.45 24.45
CA LEU A 362 13.55 -14.04 25.21
C LEU A 362 13.93 -13.68 26.64
N TYR A 363 13.48 -12.52 27.10
CA TYR A 363 13.76 -11.96 28.42
C TYR A 363 12.45 -11.82 29.21
N PRO A 364 12.11 -12.78 30.09
CA PRO A 364 10.85 -12.74 30.86
C PRO A 364 10.67 -11.45 31.68
N ASP A 365 11.76 -10.92 32.23
CA ASP A 365 11.76 -9.69 33.05
C ASP A 365 11.32 -8.44 32.28
N ARG A 366 11.34 -8.47 30.94
CA ARG A 366 10.78 -7.40 30.11
C ARG A 366 9.27 -7.29 30.24
N ILE A 367 8.61 -8.38 30.65
CA ILE A 367 7.17 -8.45 30.86
C ILE A 367 6.88 -8.25 32.35
N THR A 368 7.41 -9.14 33.19
CA THR A 368 7.08 -9.16 34.64
C THR A 368 7.62 -7.95 35.39
N GLY A 369 8.70 -7.34 34.90
CA GLY A 369 9.30 -6.12 35.44
C GLY A 369 8.76 -4.83 34.81
N TYR A 370 7.88 -4.91 33.81
CA TYR A 370 7.39 -3.72 33.11
C TYR A 370 6.58 -2.81 34.04
N ARG A 371 6.70 -1.51 33.81
CA ARG A 371 6.00 -0.46 34.54
C ARG A 371 5.30 0.42 33.50
N PRO A 372 3.98 0.26 33.30
CA PRO A 372 3.20 1.14 32.44
C PRO A 372 3.37 2.60 32.83
N LYS A 373 3.33 3.52 31.86
CA LYS A 373 3.29 4.97 32.17
C LYS A 373 2.04 5.34 32.95
N GLU A 374 0.92 4.77 32.53
CA GLU A 374 -0.37 4.84 33.21
C GLU A 374 -0.83 3.40 33.43
N VAL A 375 -1.06 3.02 34.69
CA VAL A 375 -1.48 1.66 35.03
C VAL A 375 -2.98 1.55 34.79
N ALA A 376 -3.38 0.73 33.83
CA ALA A 376 -4.79 0.44 33.62
C ALA A 376 -5.42 -0.22 34.85
N THR A 377 -6.64 0.17 35.18
CA THR A 377 -7.41 -0.47 36.27
C THR A 377 -8.01 -1.81 35.82
N GLY A 378 -8.07 -2.04 34.51
CA GLY A 378 -8.48 -3.29 33.87
C GLY A 378 -8.59 -3.14 32.35
N TRP A 379 -9.11 -4.19 31.70
CA TRP A 379 -9.31 -4.20 30.25
C TRP A 379 -10.10 -3.03 29.67
N PRO A 380 -11.18 -2.50 30.31
CA PRO A 380 -11.93 -1.38 29.76
C PRO A 380 -11.08 -0.15 29.46
N ASP A 381 -10.06 0.14 30.27
CA ASP A 381 -9.19 1.31 30.10
C ASP A 381 -8.31 1.14 28.86
N VAL A 382 -7.60 0.03 28.76
CA VAL A 382 -6.71 -0.25 27.61
C VAL A 382 -7.51 -0.39 26.30
N VAL A 383 -8.69 -1.01 26.38
CA VAL A 383 -9.61 -1.09 25.23
C VAL A 383 -10.06 0.29 24.78
N GLN A 384 -10.40 1.19 25.70
CA GLN A 384 -10.76 2.55 25.35
C GLN A 384 -9.60 3.28 24.66
N HIS A 385 -8.37 3.15 25.18
CA HIS A 385 -7.19 3.74 24.55
C HIS A 385 -6.97 3.20 23.12
N ALA A 386 -7.05 1.88 22.96
CA ALA A 386 -6.89 1.23 21.66
C ALA A 386 -7.96 1.61 20.64
N ARG A 387 -9.19 1.91 21.08
CA ARG A 387 -10.30 2.33 20.20
C ARG A 387 -10.12 3.71 19.60
N VAL A 388 -9.55 4.64 20.37
CA VAL A 388 -9.38 6.05 19.95
C VAL A 388 -8.01 6.32 19.35
N TYR A 389 -7.06 5.40 19.52
CA TYR A 389 -5.74 5.50 18.93
C TYR A 389 -5.81 5.35 17.40
N GLN A 390 -5.33 6.37 16.66
CA GLN A 390 -5.41 6.39 15.21
C GLN A 390 -4.24 5.65 14.56
N ASP A 391 -4.41 4.38 14.20
CA ASP A 391 -3.48 3.57 13.38
C ASP A 391 -4.19 2.81 12.23
N ASP A 392 -3.53 1.79 11.67
CA ASP A 392 -4.10 0.87 10.67
C ASP A 392 -4.73 -0.39 11.27
N GLY A 393 -4.94 -0.42 12.59
CA GLY A 393 -5.60 -1.49 13.30
C GLY A 393 -4.68 -2.54 13.90
N HIS A 394 -3.35 -2.40 13.82
CA HIS A 394 -2.45 -3.33 14.49
C HIS A 394 -2.57 -3.27 16.00
N ALA A 395 -2.68 -2.07 16.59
CA ALA A 395 -2.74 -1.92 18.04
C ALA A 395 -3.98 -2.60 18.61
N CYS A 396 -5.16 -2.28 18.09
CA CYS A 396 -6.41 -2.87 18.56
C CYS A 396 -6.46 -4.40 18.32
N LYS A 397 -5.86 -4.92 17.24
CA LYS A 397 -5.74 -6.37 17.00
C LYS A 397 -4.90 -7.05 18.08
N VAL A 398 -3.78 -6.44 18.48
CA VAL A 398 -2.93 -6.97 19.57
C VAL A 398 -3.69 -6.96 20.89
N ILE A 399 -4.37 -5.86 21.24
CA ILE A 399 -5.17 -5.77 22.48
C ILE A 399 -6.25 -6.85 22.50
N ARG A 400 -7.00 -7.01 21.41
CA ARG A 400 -8.03 -8.06 21.28
C ARG A 400 -7.43 -9.47 21.39
N ALA A 401 -6.27 -9.72 20.79
CA ALA A 401 -5.58 -11.00 20.86
C ALA A 401 -5.08 -11.31 22.28
N LEU A 402 -4.58 -10.32 23.03
CA LEU A 402 -4.17 -10.49 24.43
C LEU A 402 -5.37 -10.76 25.34
N MET A 403 -6.51 -10.10 25.13
CA MET A 403 -7.76 -10.42 25.83
C MET A 403 -8.19 -11.88 25.59
N CYS A 404 -8.07 -12.35 24.35
CA CYS A 404 -8.34 -13.74 24.00
C CYS A 404 -7.37 -14.70 24.68
N ALA A 405 -6.06 -14.39 24.62
CA ALA A 405 -5.01 -15.21 25.22
C ALA A 405 -5.21 -15.35 26.74
N GLU A 406 -5.48 -14.26 27.48
CA GLU A 406 -5.77 -14.34 28.91
C GLU A 406 -6.89 -15.35 29.20
N LYS A 407 -8.02 -15.22 28.50
CA LYS A 407 -9.20 -16.08 28.70
C LYS A 407 -8.94 -17.54 28.35
N VAL A 408 -8.29 -17.79 27.21
CA VAL A 408 -8.07 -19.15 26.68
C VAL A 408 -6.94 -19.87 27.41
N CYS A 409 -5.92 -19.15 27.87
CA CYS A 409 -4.79 -19.72 28.59
C CYS A 409 -5.05 -19.93 30.09
N GLN A 410 -6.03 -19.26 30.68
CA GLN A 410 -6.33 -19.34 32.12
C GLN A 410 -6.39 -20.78 32.67
N PRO A 411 -7.02 -21.78 32.02
CA PRO A 411 -7.08 -23.14 32.54
C PRO A 411 -5.73 -23.85 32.64
N PHE A 412 -4.71 -23.36 31.92
CA PHE A 412 -3.38 -23.97 31.80
C PHE A 412 -2.29 -23.15 32.51
N GLU A 413 -2.67 -22.11 33.27
CA GLU A 413 -1.72 -21.26 33.98
C GLU A 413 -0.85 -22.09 34.94
N GLY A 414 0.48 -21.94 34.83
CA GLY A 414 1.45 -22.67 35.65
C GLY A 414 1.88 -24.03 35.09
N GLU A 415 1.30 -24.48 33.98
CA GLU A 415 1.76 -25.67 33.28
C GLU A 415 3.00 -25.41 32.40
N GLU A 416 3.70 -26.48 32.01
CA GLU A 416 4.82 -26.40 31.07
C GLU A 416 4.36 -25.80 29.72
N GLY A 417 5.08 -24.78 29.25
CA GLY A 417 4.73 -24.02 28.04
C GLY A 417 3.85 -22.78 28.29
N PHE A 418 3.41 -22.54 29.54
CA PHE A 418 2.53 -21.41 29.91
C PHE A 418 3.18 -20.43 30.90
N PRO A 419 4.16 -19.62 30.45
CA PRO A 419 4.92 -18.74 31.34
C PRO A 419 4.17 -17.48 31.81
N LEU A 420 3.21 -16.96 31.04
CA LEU A 420 2.45 -15.77 31.42
C LEU A 420 1.30 -16.13 32.35
N LYS A 421 1.17 -15.34 33.41
CA LYS A 421 0.02 -15.34 34.31
C LYS A 421 -1.04 -14.37 33.81
N LYS A 422 -2.26 -14.49 34.35
CA LYS A 422 -3.38 -13.60 34.06
C LYS A 422 -3.00 -12.11 34.02
N ALA A 423 -2.30 -11.61 35.03
CA ALA A 423 -1.92 -10.20 35.14
C ALA A 423 -0.88 -9.74 34.10
N ASP A 424 -0.08 -10.67 33.56
CA ASP A 424 0.95 -10.35 32.59
C ASP A 424 0.33 -9.97 31.23
N PHE A 425 -0.84 -10.50 30.88
CA PHE A 425 -1.55 -10.13 29.64
C PHE A 425 -1.99 -8.67 29.62
N LEU A 426 -2.54 -8.17 30.74
CA LEU A 426 -2.88 -6.76 30.87
C LEU A 426 -1.61 -5.88 30.86
N THR A 427 -0.54 -6.35 31.49
CA THR A 427 0.77 -5.65 31.47
C THR A 427 1.34 -5.55 30.04
N LEU A 428 1.19 -6.60 29.23
CA LEU A 428 1.55 -6.58 27.81
C LEU A 428 0.64 -5.65 26.99
N ALA A 429 -0.63 -5.54 27.37
CA ALA A 429 -1.59 -4.65 26.72
C ALA A 429 -1.19 -3.18 26.96
N ASP A 430 -0.85 -2.83 28.21
CA ASP A 430 -0.28 -1.51 28.54
C ASP A 430 1.03 -1.25 27.80
N MET A 431 1.95 -2.22 27.77
CA MET A 431 3.21 -2.12 27.00
C MET A 431 2.96 -1.88 25.51
N THR A 432 1.93 -2.52 24.95
CA THR A 432 1.53 -2.32 23.55
C THR A 432 1.14 -0.87 23.31
N MET A 433 0.28 -0.30 24.17
CA MET A 433 -0.15 1.09 24.04
C MET A 433 1.01 2.06 24.24
N ASP A 434 1.82 1.86 25.28
CA ASP A 434 3.02 2.67 25.55
C ASP A 434 4.05 2.65 24.41
N SER A 435 4.18 1.50 23.74
CA SER A 435 5.04 1.29 22.58
C SER A 435 4.57 2.16 21.41
N VAL A 436 3.29 2.08 21.05
CA VAL A 436 2.75 2.76 19.86
C VAL A 436 2.54 4.26 20.10
N GLU A 437 2.04 4.65 21.27
CA GLU A 437 1.73 6.04 21.63
C GLU A 437 2.97 6.92 21.77
N ARG A 438 4.16 6.34 21.93
CA ARG A 438 5.41 7.11 21.93
C ARG A 438 5.57 7.94 20.63
N MET A 439 4.94 7.52 19.55
CA MET A 439 4.95 8.25 18.28
C MET A 439 4.10 9.54 18.31
N LEU A 440 3.30 9.74 19.36
CA LEU A 440 2.60 11.00 19.61
C LEU A 440 3.52 12.05 20.27
N ASP A 441 4.68 11.65 20.82
CA ASP A 441 5.67 12.57 21.38
C ASP A 441 6.43 13.30 20.25
N PRO A 442 6.31 14.64 20.12
CA PRO A 442 7.00 15.41 19.09
C PRO A 442 8.53 15.27 19.12
N ASN A 443 9.13 14.97 20.28
CA ASN A 443 10.57 14.77 20.41
C ASN A 443 11.00 13.42 19.81
N TRP A 444 10.17 12.39 19.97
CA TRP A 444 10.41 11.08 19.36
C TRP A 444 10.26 11.14 17.84
N VAL A 445 9.23 11.84 17.35
CA VAL A 445 8.98 12.05 15.91
C VAL A 445 10.20 12.68 15.23
N ARG A 446 10.79 13.74 15.80
CA ARG A 446 11.99 14.39 15.24
C ARG A 446 13.20 13.46 15.11
N GLN A 447 13.38 12.55 16.07
CA GLN A 447 14.46 11.55 16.02
C GLN A 447 14.19 10.48 14.96
N THR A 448 12.93 10.09 14.76
CA THR A 448 12.53 9.12 13.73
C THR A 448 12.42 9.72 12.31
N GLU A 449 12.34 11.05 12.16
CA GLU A 449 12.24 11.71 10.84
C GLU A 449 13.48 11.44 9.95
N LYS A 450 14.66 11.29 10.55
CA LYS A 450 15.88 10.82 9.85
C LYS A 450 15.75 9.36 9.38
N VAL A 451 15.08 8.51 10.15
CA VAL A 451 14.80 7.10 9.80
C VAL A 451 13.67 7.00 8.76
N LYS A 452 12.67 7.89 8.82
CA LYS A 452 11.65 8.09 7.77
C LYS A 452 12.31 8.43 6.44
N GLN A 453 13.26 9.34 6.42
CA GLN A 453 13.99 9.71 5.20
C GLN A 453 14.75 8.51 4.62
N MET A 454 15.44 7.71 5.45
CA MET A 454 16.15 6.52 4.97
C MET A 454 15.24 5.35 4.54
N SER A 455 14.10 5.15 5.21
CA SER A 455 13.14 4.08 4.89
C SER A 455 12.24 4.42 3.71
N ALA A 456 11.83 5.69 3.57
CA ALA A 456 10.98 6.16 2.48
C ALA A 456 11.72 6.31 1.14
N GLN A 457 13.02 6.64 1.18
CA GLN A 457 13.87 6.76 -0.03
C GLN A 457 14.03 5.46 -0.82
N GLY A 458 13.68 4.30 -0.24
CA GLY A 458 13.77 3.00 -0.91
C GLY A 458 12.44 2.29 -1.22
N ARG A 459 11.29 2.81 -0.76
CA ARG A 459 10.05 2.00 -0.67
C ARG A 459 8.85 2.43 -1.51
N GLY A 460 8.81 3.67 -2.04
CA GLY A 460 7.65 4.14 -2.82
C GLY A 460 6.30 4.07 -2.07
N GLN A 461 6.33 3.94 -0.74
CA GLN A 461 5.15 3.77 0.12
C GLN A 461 4.52 5.13 0.47
N HIS A 462 3.20 5.12 0.68
CA HIS A 462 2.48 6.28 1.20
C HIS A 462 3.02 6.67 2.59
N SER A 463 3.18 7.98 2.85
CA SER A 463 3.83 8.51 4.06
C SER A 463 3.17 8.03 5.36
N GLN A 464 1.85 7.83 5.33
CA GLN A 464 1.07 7.31 6.44
C GLN A 464 1.41 5.85 6.77
N VAL A 465 1.59 5.00 5.76
CA VAL A 465 2.00 3.59 5.94
C VAL A 465 3.40 3.53 6.53
N SER A 466 4.34 4.33 6.00
CA SER A 466 5.69 4.41 6.57
C SER A 466 5.66 4.93 8.01
N ALA A 467 4.80 5.90 8.32
CA ALA A 467 4.63 6.40 9.68
C ALA A 467 4.10 5.33 10.63
N ILE A 468 3.14 4.50 10.19
CA ILE A 468 2.59 3.36 10.94
C ILE A 468 3.65 2.29 11.18
N MET A 469 4.37 1.89 10.13
CA MET A 469 5.43 0.88 10.22
C MET A 469 6.58 1.31 11.14
N LEU A 470 6.75 2.59 11.42
CA LEU A 470 7.74 3.12 12.37
C LEU A 470 7.25 3.12 13.82
N ARG A 471 5.93 3.03 14.05
CA ARG A 471 5.33 2.89 15.39
C ARG A 471 5.65 1.54 15.99
N TRP A 472 5.78 0.56 15.11
CA TRP A 472 6.24 -0.79 15.40
C TRP A 472 7.71 -0.87 15.03
N ARG A 473 8.53 -1.61 15.77
CA ARG A 473 9.92 -1.80 15.32
C ARG A 473 9.91 -2.82 14.17
N PHE A 474 10.23 -2.40 12.95
CA PHE A 474 10.21 -3.27 11.78
C PHE A 474 11.48 -4.13 11.70
N ALA A 475 11.41 -5.40 12.09
CA ALA A 475 12.52 -6.36 11.97
C ALA A 475 13.81 -5.87 12.67
N VAL A 476 13.65 -5.09 13.74
CA VAL A 476 14.72 -4.41 14.51
C VAL A 476 15.00 -5.14 15.83
N LEU A 477 14.71 -6.45 15.92
CA LEU A 477 15.10 -7.23 17.10
C LEU A 477 16.53 -7.76 17.09
N TYR A 478 17.40 -7.28 16.20
CA TYR A 478 18.84 -7.42 16.45
C TYR A 478 19.75 -6.39 15.74
N PHE A 479 19.35 -5.82 14.60
CA PHE A 479 20.36 -5.28 13.68
C PHE A 479 20.32 -3.78 13.34
N TYR A 480 19.17 -3.09 13.40
CA TYR A 480 19.07 -1.64 13.07
C TYR A 480 19.14 -0.70 14.29
N ALA A 481 19.77 -1.16 15.39
CA ALA A 481 20.13 -0.33 16.53
C ALA A 481 21.65 -0.02 16.62
N TYR A 482 22.39 -0.30 15.54
CA TYR A 482 23.73 0.23 15.25
C TYR A 482 23.48 1.43 14.31
N GLU A 483 23.51 2.70 14.71
CA GLU A 483 24.49 3.43 15.51
C GLU A 483 23.81 4.24 16.61
N TYR A 484 24.13 3.96 17.87
CA TYR A 484 24.46 4.97 18.87
C TYR A 484 25.37 4.24 19.85
N SER A 485 26.65 4.54 19.80
CA SER A 485 27.63 4.02 20.75
C SER A 485 27.47 4.76 22.08
N GLU A 486 27.86 4.14 23.20
CA GLU A 486 27.84 4.77 24.54
C GLU A 486 28.55 6.13 24.62
N SER A 487 29.39 6.47 23.63
CA SER A 487 30.07 7.77 23.56
C SER A 487 29.15 8.95 23.23
N GLU A 488 27.98 8.73 22.62
CA GLU A 488 27.03 9.81 22.30
C GLU A 488 26.07 10.13 23.45
N ILE A 489 25.95 9.23 24.43
CA ILE A 489 25.15 9.45 25.66
C ILE A 489 25.98 10.20 26.73
N GLN A 490 27.32 10.09 26.69
CA GLN A 490 28.20 10.77 27.66
C GLN A 490 28.29 12.30 27.48
N ASN A 491 27.75 12.85 26.38
CA ASN A 491 27.74 14.31 26.12
C ASN A 491 26.39 14.99 26.40
N LEU A 492 25.47 14.33 27.11
CA LEU A 492 24.32 15.03 27.68
C LEU A 492 24.77 15.81 28.93
N PRO A 493 24.47 17.12 29.05
CA PRO A 493 24.84 17.88 30.23
C PRO A 493 24.16 17.29 31.48
N PRO A 494 24.82 17.27 32.65
CA PRO A 494 24.22 16.73 33.86
C PRO A 494 22.99 17.53 34.25
N ARG A 495 21.92 16.84 34.65
CA ARG A 495 20.76 17.44 35.33
C ARG A 495 21.26 18.29 36.51
N ALA A 496 21.17 19.60 36.39
CA ALA A 496 21.22 20.50 37.53
C ALA A 496 19.81 20.68 38.09
N GLU A 497 19.73 20.58 39.40
CA GLU A 497 18.57 20.47 40.27
C GLU A 497 17.60 21.66 40.14
N LEU A 498 16.30 21.36 40.09
CA LEU A 498 15.27 22.26 40.57
C LEU A 498 15.35 22.27 42.11
N ASN A 499 15.92 23.32 42.72
CA ASN A 499 15.40 23.86 43.97
C ASN A 499 15.99 25.25 44.34
N HIS A 500 15.05 26.16 44.58
CA HIS A 500 15.06 27.35 45.44
C HIS A 500 16.22 28.37 45.40
N GLY A 501 15.86 29.64 45.18
CA GLY A 501 16.63 30.76 45.72
C GLY A 501 16.39 32.12 45.06
N LEU A 502 15.42 32.87 45.57
CA LEU A 502 15.30 34.32 45.37
C LEU A 502 16.65 35.05 45.57
N LYS A 503 16.99 35.98 44.66
CA LYS A 503 17.41 37.37 44.96
C LYS A 503 17.60 38.20 43.67
N SER A 504 16.82 39.27 43.55
CA SER A 504 17.06 40.43 42.68
C SER A 504 18.14 41.36 43.30
N PRO A 505 18.46 42.58 42.79
CA PRO A 505 18.24 43.22 41.47
C PRO A 505 19.46 44.03 40.94
N ASN A 506 19.42 44.48 39.67
CA ASN A 506 19.74 45.86 39.23
C ASN A 506 19.47 45.97 37.71
N LYS A 507 18.48 46.74 37.25
CA LYS A 507 18.32 48.22 37.14
C LYS A 507 18.97 48.80 35.89
N ASN A 508 18.13 49.57 35.18
CA ASN A 508 18.31 50.35 33.94
C ASN A 508 17.90 49.57 32.69
N MET A 509 16.90 49.95 31.89
CA MET A 509 16.12 51.19 31.79
C MET A 509 14.75 50.89 31.15
N THR A 510 13.69 51.22 31.88
CA THR A 510 12.51 52.01 31.48
C THR A 510 11.90 51.86 30.09
N GLY A 511 10.62 51.44 30.03
CA GLY A 511 9.76 51.73 28.87
C GLY A 511 8.37 51.08 28.75
N ARG A 512 7.56 51.08 29.81
CA ARG A 512 6.07 50.95 29.86
C ARG A 512 5.35 49.84 29.08
N LEU A 513 4.90 48.83 29.84
CA LEU A 513 3.58 48.20 29.72
C LEU A 513 2.47 49.18 30.14
N GLU A 514 1.31 49.14 29.47
CA GLU A 514 0.00 48.83 30.08
C GLU A 514 -1.12 48.86 29.01
N GLN A 515 -2.08 47.92 29.14
CA GLN A 515 -3.19 47.56 28.24
C GLN A 515 -4.32 48.62 28.24
N PRO A 516 -5.57 48.37 27.77
CA PRO A 516 -6.15 47.53 26.70
C PRO A 516 -7.07 48.35 25.75
N ILE A 517 -7.32 47.94 24.50
CA ILE A 517 -8.41 48.56 23.70
C ILE A 517 -9.31 47.50 23.06
N ARG A 518 -10.59 47.62 23.43
CA ARG A 518 -11.77 46.98 22.85
C ARG A 518 -12.03 47.48 21.43
N LEU A 519 -12.53 46.56 20.60
CA LEU A 519 -13.36 46.71 19.40
C LEU A 519 -13.78 48.15 19.04
N SER A 520 -13.31 48.64 17.88
CA SER A 520 -13.99 49.69 17.12
C SER A 520 -14.16 49.25 15.67
N SER A 521 -15.41 49.08 15.28
CA SER A 521 -15.89 49.03 13.90
C SER A 521 -15.58 50.33 13.16
N SER A 522 -14.81 50.26 12.08
CA SER A 522 -14.91 51.23 10.98
C SER A 522 -14.30 50.65 9.72
N SER A 523 -15.19 50.30 8.81
CA SER A 523 -14.95 49.98 7.41
C SER A 523 -14.34 51.17 6.66
N THR A 524 -13.21 50.94 6.00
CA THR A 524 -12.83 51.62 4.76
C THR A 524 -12.51 50.55 3.72
N PRO A 525 -12.93 50.70 2.45
CA PRO A 525 -12.85 49.64 1.46
C PRO A 525 -11.39 49.44 1.06
N SER A 526 -10.86 48.25 1.32
CA SER A 526 -9.63 47.78 0.71
C SER A 526 -9.81 47.70 -0.80
N GLU A 527 -8.87 48.27 -1.54
CA GLU A 527 -8.70 48.11 -2.98
C GLU A 527 -8.98 46.66 -3.40
N GLU A 528 -9.90 46.48 -4.34
CA GLU A 528 -10.12 45.20 -5.01
C GLU A 528 -8.83 44.80 -5.73
N TYR A 529 -8.03 43.94 -5.10
CA TYR A 529 -7.08 43.10 -5.82
C TYR A 529 -7.89 42.21 -6.76
N THR A 530 -8.03 42.64 -8.03
CA THR A 530 -8.57 41.78 -9.08
C THR A 530 -7.57 40.63 -9.28
N ILE A 531 -7.82 39.48 -8.64
CA ILE A 531 -7.00 38.28 -8.84
C ILE A 531 -7.19 37.85 -10.30
N VAL A 532 -6.17 38.11 -11.13
CA VAL A 532 -6.16 37.67 -12.53
C VAL A 532 -5.93 36.16 -12.55
N MET A 533 -7.01 35.40 -12.53
CA MET A 533 -7.00 33.93 -12.59
C MET A 533 -6.31 33.44 -13.88
N ARG A 534 -5.26 32.63 -13.75
CA ARG A 534 -4.46 32.13 -14.89
C ARG A 534 -5.00 30.79 -15.37
N ARG A 535 -5.35 30.70 -16.65
CA ARG A 535 -5.89 29.47 -17.27
C ARG A 535 -4.84 28.71 -18.07
N TYR A 536 -4.77 27.39 -17.93
CA TYR A 536 -3.86 26.51 -18.68
C TYR A 536 -4.61 25.32 -19.26
N ALA A 537 -4.19 24.82 -20.43
CA ALA A 537 -4.67 23.55 -20.96
C ALA A 537 -3.56 22.50 -20.95
N ILE A 538 -3.90 21.25 -20.63
CA ILE A 538 -2.99 20.11 -20.67
C ILE A 538 -3.55 19.08 -21.64
N LEU A 539 -2.87 18.89 -22.78
CA LEU A 539 -3.19 17.85 -23.74
C LEU A 539 -2.37 16.61 -23.43
N GLY A 540 -3.05 15.52 -23.06
CA GLY A 540 -2.39 14.31 -22.56
C GLY A 540 -2.40 14.21 -21.02
N ALA A 541 -3.44 14.74 -20.38
CA ALA A 541 -3.58 14.81 -18.92
C ALA A 541 -3.45 13.45 -18.20
N THR A 542 -3.71 12.33 -18.89
CA THR A 542 -3.57 10.98 -18.32
C THR A 542 -2.13 10.42 -18.34
N GLY A 543 -1.21 11.06 -19.07
CA GLY A 543 0.21 10.61 -19.13
C GLY A 543 1.02 11.08 -17.92
N ASN A 544 2.19 10.47 -17.67
CA ASN A 544 3.01 10.78 -16.49
C ASN A 544 3.33 12.27 -16.35
N THR A 545 3.78 12.93 -17.43
CA THR A 545 4.04 14.38 -17.42
C THR A 545 2.76 15.21 -17.28
N GLY A 546 1.64 14.76 -17.88
CA GLY A 546 0.34 15.42 -17.74
C GLY A 546 -0.18 15.40 -16.30
N GLN A 547 -0.02 14.27 -15.62
CA GLN A 547 -0.33 14.12 -14.19
C GLN A 547 0.58 14.98 -13.32
N ALA A 548 1.88 15.01 -13.61
CA ALA A 548 2.83 15.88 -12.91
C ALA A 548 2.48 17.38 -13.08
N LEU A 549 2.06 17.79 -14.28
CA LEU A 549 1.58 19.16 -14.55
C LEU A 549 0.31 19.49 -13.76
N LEU A 550 -0.64 18.56 -13.66
CA LEU A 550 -1.83 18.74 -12.82
C LEU A 550 -1.42 18.99 -11.36
N ASN A 551 -0.50 18.17 -10.83
CA ASN A 551 -0.01 18.31 -9.46
C ASN A 551 0.69 19.65 -9.21
N VAL A 552 1.57 20.07 -10.12
CA VAL A 552 2.32 21.34 -9.97
C VAL A 552 1.40 22.55 -10.11
N LEU A 553 0.51 22.56 -11.10
CA LEU A 553 -0.39 23.70 -11.32
C LEU A 553 -1.40 23.87 -10.19
N LEU A 554 -1.82 22.78 -9.53
CA LEU A 554 -2.73 22.83 -8.38
C LEU A 554 -2.11 23.41 -7.10
N GLN A 555 -0.79 23.56 -7.04
CA GLN A 555 -0.12 24.19 -5.89
C GLN A 555 -0.45 25.69 -5.75
N SER A 556 -0.92 26.34 -6.83
CA SER A 556 -1.36 27.74 -6.78
C SER A 556 -2.89 27.83 -6.86
N PRO A 557 -3.55 28.52 -5.92
CA PRO A 557 -5.01 28.68 -5.91
C PRO A 557 -5.55 29.58 -7.04
N ASP A 558 -4.66 30.33 -7.70
CA ASP A 558 -5.01 31.30 -8.75
C ASP A 558 -5.09 30.66 -10.15
N ASN A 559 -4.78 29.36 -10.25
CA ASN A 559 -4.78 28.64 -11.50
C ASN A 559 -6.14 28.02 -11.83
N GLN A 560 -6.49 27.96 -13.11
CA GLN A 560 -7.60 27.20 -13.66
C GLN A 560 -7.04 26.28 -14.74
N ILE A 561 -7.39 25.01 -14.69
CA ILE A 561 -6.72 23.96 -15.44
C ILE A 561 -7.73 23.22 -16.30
N HIS A 562 -7.54 23.23 -17.61
CA HIS A 562 -8.32 22.47 -18.56
C HIS A 562 -7.57 21.17 -18.86
N ALA A 563 -8.04 20.05 -18.33
CA ALA A 563 -7.43 18.74 -18.52
C ALA A 563 -8.07 18.03 -19.72
N TYR A 564 -7.37 17.94 -20.84
CA TYR A 564 -7.87 17.27 -22.05
C TYR A 564 -7.40 15.82 -22.12
N CYS A 565 -8.34 14.90 -22.28
CA CYS A 565 -8.06 13.47 -22.35
C CYS A 565 -9.05 12.71 -23.25
N ARG A 566 -8.65 11.53 -23.74
CA ARG A 566 -9.54 10.65 -24.50
C ARG A 566 -10.56 9.89 -23.63
N SER A 567 -10.30 9.83 -22.33
CA SER A 567 -11.10 9.07 -21.37
C SER A 567 -11.07 9.81 -20.04
N ALA A 568 -12.15 10.54 -19.74
CA ALA A 568 -12.32 11.21 -18.45
C ALA A 568 -12.39 10.19 -17.33
N SER A 569 -12.98 9.01 -17.58
CA SER A 569 -12.98 7.91 -16.63
C SER A 569 -11.58 7.41 -16.27
N LYS A 570 -10.64 7.36 -17.24
CA LYS A 570 -9.23 7.03 -16.97
C LYS A 570 -8.56 8.13 -16.13
N LEU A 571 -8.78 9.40 -16.44
CA LEU A 571 -8.23 10.51 -15.66
C LEU A 571 -8.78 10.52 -14.23
N ASN A 572 -10.10 10.33 -14.09
CA ASN A 572 -10.80 10.27 -12.80
C ASN A 572 -10.40 9.04 -11.97
N ARG A 573 -10.02 7.93 -12.60
CA ARG A 573 -9.47 6.76 -11.90
C ARG A 573 -8.05 7.02 -11.38
N LEU A 574 -7.24 7.75 -12.15
CA LEU A 574 -5.85 8.04 -11.81
C LEU A 574 -5.74 9.10 -10.71
N HIS A 575 -6.57 10.15 -10.75
CA HIS A 575 -6.57 11.26 -9.79
C HIS A 575 -8.00 11.78 -9.53
N PRO A 576 -8.85 11.03 -8.80
CA PRO A 576 -10.24 11.41 -8.54
C PRO A 576 -10.38 12.74 -7.79
N GLU A 577 -9.42 13.06 -6.92
CA GLU A 577 -9.33 14.32 -6.19
C GLU A 577 -9.03 15.52 -7.11
N ILE A 578 -8.28 15.29 -8.19
CA ILE A 578 -7.93 16.33 -9.16
C ILE A 578 -9.10 16.59 -10.11
N THR A 579 -9.79 15.55 -10.59
CA THR A 579 -10.94 15.71 -11.50
C THR A 579 -12.16 16.34 -10.82
N GLN A 580 -12.28 16.22 -9.51
CA GLN A 580 -13.31 16.87 -8.70
C GLN A 580 -12.89 18.24 -8.17
N HIS A 581 -11.63 18.64 -8.41
CA HIS A 581 -11.10 19.88 -7.89
C HIS A 581 -11.74 21.09 -8.57
N ARG A 582 -12.15 22.10 -7.80
CA ARG A 582 -12.80 23.32 -8.33
C ARG A 582 -11.98 24.13 -9.34
N GLN A 583 -10.66 23.91 -9.36
CA GLN A 583 -9.73 24.55 -10.30
C GLN A 583 -9.52 23.74 -11.59
N VAL A 584 -10.12 22.55 -11.71
CA VAL A 584 -9.91 21.64 -12.85
C VAL A 584 -11.21 21.43 -13.61
N LYS A 585 -11.16 21.64 -14.92
CA LYS A 585 -12.22 21.29 -15.86
C LYS A 585 -11.73 20.20 -16.80
N VAL A 586 -12.37 19.04 -16.75
CA VAL A 586 -12.04 17.91 -17.63
C VAL A 586 -12.75 18.06 -18.98
N TRP A 587 -12.00 17.89 -20.06
CA TRP A 587 -12.48 17.87 -21.44
C TRP A 587 -12.21 16.48 -22.01
N GLU A 588 -13.27 15.76 -22.38
CA GLU A 588 -13.19 14.39 -22.92
C GLU A 588 -13.51 14.38 -24.41
N GLY A 589 -12.55 13.95 -25.24
CA GLY A 589 -12.79 13.82 -26.67
C GLY A 589 -11.57 13.38 -27.47
N SER A 590 -11.81 13.10 -28.76
CA SER A 590 -10.74 12.83 -29.73
C SER A 590 -9.98 14.12 -30.07
N LEU A 591 -8.70 14.04 -30.41
CA LEU A 591 -7.97 15.19 -30.94
C LEU A 591 -8.49 15.63 -32.32
N GLU A 592 -9.24 14.76 -33.01
CA GLU A 592 -9.90 15.07 -34.28
C GLU A 592 -11.10 16.03 -34.10
N ASP A 593 -11.64 16.17 -32.89
CA ASP A 593 -12.70 17.13 -32.59
C ASP A 593 -12.10 18.53 -32.38
N VAL A 594 -11.83 19.20 -33.50
CA VAL A 594 -11.27 20.57 -33.52
C VAL A 594 -12.16 21.56 -32.77
N SER A 595 -13.48 21.36 -32.76
CA SER A 595 -14.41 22.28 -32.08
C SER A 595 -14.25 22.16 -30.57
N LEU A 596 -14.28 20.94 -30.03
CA LEU A 596 -14.05 20.69 -28.60
C LEU A 596 -12.66 21.15 -28.16
N LEU A 597 -11.63 20.87 -28.96
CA LEU A 597 -10.26 21.28 -28.66
C LEU A 597 -10.12 22.81 -28.66
N SER A 598 -10.76 23.51 -29.60
CA SER A 598 -10.75 24.98 -29.65
C SER A 598 -11.40 25.59 -28.40
N GLU A 599 -12.51 25.02 -27.92
CA GLU A 599 -13.15 25.44 -26.68
C GLU A 599 -12.29 25.13 -25.44
N CYS A 600 -11.58 24.01 -25.44
CA CYS A 600 -10.66 23.66 -24.36
C CYS A 600 -9.48 24.64 -24.26
N ILE A 601 -8.88 25.06 -25.37
CA ILE A 601 -7.71 25.95 -25.33
C ILE A 601 -8.07 27.45 -25.31
N ARG A 602 -9.35 27.81 -25.54
CA ARG A 602 -9.82 29.19 -25.57
C ARG A 602 -9.54 29.91 -24.24
N GLY A 603 -8.93 31.10 -24.34
CA GLY A 603 -8.67 31.96 -23.19
C GLY A 603 -7.66 31.38 -22.19
N THR A 604 -6.91 30.34 -22.59
CA THR A 604 -5.78 29.83 -21.81
C THR A 604 -4.53 30.67 -22.11
N ARG A 605 -3.66 30.79 -21.11
CA ARG A 605 -2.35 31.43 -21.23
C ARG A 605 -1.39 30.53 -22.00
N ALA A 606 -1.38 29.24 -21.68
CA ALA A 606 -0.53 28.25 -22.32
C ALA A 606 -1.23 26.90 -22.47
N VAL A 607 -0.84 26.19 -23.54
CA VAL A 607 -1.24 24.81 -23.84
C VAL A 607 -0.02 23.91 -23.69
N PHE A 608 -0.04 23.01 -22.73
CA PHE A 608 0.96 21.98 -22.54
C PHE A 608 0.65 20.79 -23.45
N MET A 609 1.52 20.54 -24.43
CA MET A 609 1.42 19.41 -25.35
C MET A 609 2.32 18.29 -24.83
N VAL A 610 1.75 17.37 -24.06
CA VAL A 610 2.45 16.26 -23.38
C VAL A 610 1.89 14.90 -23.77
N VAL A 611 1.38 14.80 -25.00
CA VAL A 611 0.90 13.55 -25.59
C VAL A 611 2.09 12.79 -26.14
N ALA A 612 2.51 11.74 -25.43
CA ALA A 612 3.62 10.88 -25.85
C ALA A 612 3.32 9.42 -25.52
N ILE A 613 4.01 8.52 -26.21
CA ILE A 613 4.05 7.08 -25.92
C ILE A 613 5.42 6.70 -25.36
N PRO A 614 5.50 5.72 -24.46
CA PRO A 614 6.75 5.33 -23.84
C PRO A 614 7.61 4.39 -24.69
N ASP A 615 7.04 3.75 -25.72
CA ASP A 615 7.66 2.72 -26.54
C ASP A 615 7.95 3.16 -27.99
N ASN A 616 8.73 2.34 -28.71
CA ASN A 616 9.20 2.63 -30.07
C ASN A 616 8.20 2.17 -31.14
N MET A 617 6.94 2.60 -31.02
CA MET A 617 5.84 2.18 -31.90
C MET A 617 6.15 2.42 -33.38
N PRO A 618 6.12 1.39 -34.24
CA PRO A 618 6.24 1.55 -35.69
C PRO A 618 5.18 2.51 -36.23
N TYR A 619 5.58 3.40 -37.15
CA TYR A 619 4.70 4.39 -37.78
C TYR A 619 4.02 5.36 -36.78
N CYS A 620 4.69 5.68 -35.67
CA CYS A 620 4.21 6.67 -34.70
C CYS A 620 3.96 8.03 -35.35
N THR A 621 2.77 8.58 -35.14
CA THR A 621 2.30 9.88 -35.67
C THR A 621 1.57 10.72 -34.62
N ILE A 622 1.70 10.35 -33.35
CA ILE A 622 0.90 10.91 -32.24
C ILE A 622 1.24 12.38 -31.99
N ALA A 623 2.53 12.74 -32.02
CA ALA A 623 2.97 14.12 -31.83
C ALA A 623 2.57 15.00 -33.03
N GLN A 624 2.68 14.47 -34.25
CA GLN A 624 2.23 15.14 -35.47
C GLN A 624 0.70 15.34 -35.48
N ASP A 625 -0.08 14.32 -35.15
CA ASP A 625 -1.54 14.40 -35.10
C ASP A 625 -2.00 15.41 -34.05
N CYS A 626 -1.39 15.42 -32.86
CA CYS A 626 -1.65 16.42 -31.82
C CYS A 626 -1.30 17.83 -32.30
N THR A 627 -0.16 18.01 -32.98
CA THR A 627 0.27 19.29 -33.54
C THR A 627 -0.73 19.81 -34.56
N ASN A 628 -1.14 18.97 -35.51
CA ASN A 628 -2.11 19.35 -36.54
C ASN A 628 -3.47 19.72 -35.93
N ALA A 629 -3.95 18.96 -34.96
CA ALA A 629 -5.18 19.25 -34.23
C ALA A 629 -5.13 20.62 -33.53
N VAL A 630 -4.03 20.90 -32.81
CA VAL A 630 -3.84 22.17 -32.10
C VAL A 630 -3.76 23.34 -33.07
N LEU A 631 -3.01 23.22 -34.17
CA LEU A 631 -2.92 24.28 -35.19
C LEU A 631 -4.29 24.58 -35.83
N ASN A 632 -5.08 23.54 -36.11
CA ASN A 632 -6.45 23.72 -36.62
C ASN A 632 -7.36 24.42 -35.60
N ALA A 633 -7.25 24.06 -34.32
CA ALA A 633 -7.99 24.72 -33.24
C ALA A 633 -7.58 26.19 -33.09
N LEU A 634 -6.28 26.51 -33.19
CA LEU A 634 -5.78 27.89 -33.14
C LEU A 634 -6.23 28.71 -34.36
N LYS A 635 -6.19 28.14 -35.58
CA LYS A 635 -6.71 28.79 -36.80
C LYS A 635 -8.20 29.12 -36.66
N ARG A 636 -8.98 28.21 -36.07
CA ARG A 636 -10.39 28.43 -35.76
C ARG A 636 -10.58 29.60 -34.79
N LEU A 637 -9.85 29.61 -33.66
CA LEU A 637 -9.92 30.69 -32.68
C LEU A 637 -9.53 32.06 -33.30
N GLN A 638 -8.55 32.07 -34.20
CA GLN A 638 -8.15 33.27 -34.92
C GLN A 638 -9.27 33.75 -35.86
N ALA A 639 -9.91 32.85 -36.61
CA ALA A 639 -11.04 33.19 -37.48
C ALA A 639 -12.26 33.71 -36.71
N GLU A 640 -12.45 33.25 -35.47
CA GLU A 640 -13.50 33.74 -34.56
C GLU A 640 -13.12 35.04 -33.83
N GLY A 641 -11.96 35.63 -34.12
CA GLY A 641 -11.54 36.94 -33.60
C GLY A 641 -10.94 36.93 -32.19
N CYS A 642 -10.44 35.79 -31.70
CA CYS A 642 -9.73 35.74 -30.42
C CYS A 642 -8.46 36.62 -30.45
N GLN A 643 -8.40 37.63 -29.57
CA GLN A 643 -7.32 38.62 -29.55
C GLN A 643 -5.97 38.07 -29.08
N SER A 644 -5.96 37.01 -28.26
CA SER A 644 -4.74 36.39 -27.75
C SER A 644 -4.79 34.86 -27.91
N LEU A 645 -3.83 34.31 -28.65
CA LEU A 645 -3.63 32.87 -28.76
C LEU A 645 -2.71 32.38 -27.62
N PRO A 646 -2.93 31.16 -27.09
CA PRO A 646 -2.09 30.61 -26.04
C PRO A 646 -0.67 30.30 -26.53
N LYS A 647 0.31 30.39 -25.63
CA LYS A 647 1.67 29.87 -25.88
C LYS A 647 1.64 28.34 -25.89
N LEU A 648 2.33 27.71 -26.83
CA LEU A 648 2.47 26.25 -26.88
C LEU A 648 3.74 25.81 -26.14
N ILE A 649 3.59 24.92 -25.16
CA ILE A 649 4.72 24.34 -24.41
C ILE A 649 4.75 22.85 -24.71
N VAL A 650 5.72 22.43 -25.53
CA VAL A 650 5.75 21.09 -26.12
C VAL A 650 6.79 20.24 -25.43
N LEU A 651 6.40 19.07 -24.94
CA LEU A 651 7.36 18.08 -24.47
C LEU A 651 7.98 17.37 -25.68
N SER A 652 9.29 17.51 -25.81
CA SER A 652 10.14 16.83 -26.79
C SER A 652 11.27 16.10 -26.05
N SER A 653 12.41 15.85 -26.69
CA SER A 653 13.53 15.08 -26.15
C SER A 653 14.86 15.77 -26.39
N ALA A 654 15.75 15.77 -25.39
CA ALA A 654 17.13 16.24 -25.56
C ALA A 654 17.87 15.47 -26.65
N SER A 655 17.55 14.19 -26.86
CA SER A 655 18.19 13.33 -27.88
C SER A 655 18.06 13.84 -29.30
N LEU A 656 17.10 14.73 -29.58
CA LEU A 656 16.90 15.39 -30.88
C LEU A 656 17.78 16.61 -31.10
N GLU A 657 18.61 16.97 -30.12
CA GLU A 657 19.41 18.18 -30.13
C GLU A 657 20.84 17.85 -29.69
N ASP A 658 21.76 17.79 -30.66
CA ASP A 658 23.15 17.42 -30.41
C ASP A 658 23.82 18.33 -29.37
N SER A 659 23.46 19.62 -29.37
CA SER A 659 23.99 20.60 -28.41
C SER A 659 23.58 20.29 -26.96
N LEU A 660 22.42 19.66 -26.73
CA LEU A 660 21.94 19.30 -25.40
C LEU A 660 22.48 17.94 -24.92
N CYS A 661 22.95 17.09 -25.84
CA CYS A 661 23.44 15.73 -25.56
C CYS A 661 24.97 15.59 -25.64
N ALA A 662 25.72 16.68 -25.64
CA ALA A 662 27.19 16.67 -25.79
C ALA A 662 27.93 15.78 -24.76
N ASP A 663 27.36 15.60 -23.57
CA ASP A 663 27.94 14.78 -22.49
C ASP A 663 27.60 13.28 -22.61
N VAL A 664 26.79 12.87 -23.60
CA VAL A 664 26.40 11.47 -23.80
C VAL A 664 27.40 10.79 -24.74
N PRO A 665 28.00 9.63 -24.35
CA PRO A 665 28.92 8.91 -25.23
C PRO A 665 28.29 8.58 -26.60
N PRO A 666 28.98 8.79 -27.74
CA PRO A 666 28.39 8.67 -29.08
C PRO A 666 27.76 7.30 -29.38
N LEU A 667 28.32 6.22 -28.82
CA LEU A 667 27.76 4.87 -28.97
C LEU A 667 26.41 4.74 -28.24
N ILE A 668 26.32 5.28 -27.02
CA ILE A 668 25.08 5.24 -26.22
C ILE A 668 24.01 6.09 -26.88
N HIS A 669 24.36 7.29 -27.35
CA HIS A 669 23.44 8.16 -28.08
C HIS A 669 22.90 7.50 -29.35
N ARG A 670 23.77 6.80 -30.11
CA ARG A 670 23.35 6.00 -31.27
C ARG A 670 22.37 4.89 -30.91
N ILE A 671 22.64 4.15 -29.83
CA ILE A 671 21.74 3.08 -29.36
C ILE A 671 20.38 3.66 -28.96
N LEU A 672 20.36 4.77 -28.22
CA LEU A 672 19.12 5.45 -27.83
C LEU A 672 18.31 5.95 -29.03
N ASN A 673 18.99 6.51 -30.04
CA ASN A 673 18.32 6.95 -31.27
C ASN A 673 17.73 5.79 -32.09
N ILE A 674 18.36 4.62 -32.08
CA ILE A 674 17.78 3.42 -32.69
C ILE A 674 16.58 2.93 -31.86
N ALA A 675 16.79 2.82 -30.54
CA ALA A 675 15.81 2.27 -29.62
C ALA A 675 14.53 3.11 -29.53
N ALA A 676 14.59 4.42 -29.74
CA ALA A 676 13.42 5.32 -29.74
C ALA A 676 13.17 5.98 -31.10
N GLY A 677 13.71 5.42 -32.19
CA GLY A 677 13.77 6.08 -33.50
C GLY A 677 12.43 6.51 -34.08
N ASN A 678 11.36 5.71 -33.93
CA ASN A 678 10.03 6.08 -34.44
C ASN A 678 9.43 7.22 -33.63
N LEU A 679 9.56 7.18 -32.29
CA LEU A 679 9.12 8.26 -31.40
C LEU A 679 9.88 9.56 -31.69
N TYR A 680 11.19 9.49 -31.85
CA TYR A 680 12.03 10.66 -32.15
C TYR A 680 11.72 11.25 -33.53
N SER A 681 11.45 10.40 -34.53
CA SER A 681 11.05 10.87 -35.87
C SER A 681 9.71 11.61 -35.83
N ASP A 682 8.74 11.10 -35.06
CA ASP A 682 7.43 11.74 -34.87
C ASP A 682 7.56 13.11 -34.17
N LEU A 683 8.35 13.18 -33.09
CA LEU A 683 8.65 14.43 -32.39
C LEU A 683 9.36 15.44 -33.31
N ALA A 684 10.35 15.00 -34.09
CA ALA A 684 11.10 15.87 -35.00
C ALA A 684 10.20 16.49 -36.09
N GLU A 685 9.29 15.73 -36.68
CA GLU A 685 8.37 16.24 -37.70
C GLU A 685 7.30 17.17 -37.09
N ALA A 686 6.84 16.88 -35.87
CA ALA A 686 5.97 17.78 -35.11
C ALA A 686 6.68 19.12 -34.80
N GLU A 687 7.94 19.09 -34.36
CA GLU A 687 8.74 20.30 -34.14
C GLU A 687 8.89 21.14 -35.42
N LYS A 688 9.23 20.48 -36.52
CA LYS A 688 9.39 21.13 -37.83
C LYS A 688 8.10 21.82 -38.28
N THR A 689 6.95 21.16 -38.10
CA THR A 689 5.63 21.73 -38.40
C THR A 689 5.35 22.98 -37.56
N LEU A 690 5.57 22.92 -36.25
CA LEU A 690 5.37 24.07 -35.35
C LEU A 690 6.33 25.23 -35.64
N ARG A 691 7.58 24.94 -36.01
CA ARG A 691 8.57 25.98 -36.39
C ARG A 691 8.21 26.67 -37.70
N ALA A 692 7.55 25.99 -38.64
CA ALA A 692 7.05 26.63 -39.86
C ALA A 692 5.96 27.68 -39.55
N GLU A 693 5.20 27.46 -38.48
CA GLU A 693 4.11 28.34 -38.03
C GLU A 693 4.57 29.45 -37.07
N LYS A 694 5.89 29.68 -36.93
CA LYS A 694 6.47 30.66 -36.00
C LYS A 694 6.05 32.11 -36.19
N HIS A 695 5.49 32.45 -37.35
CA HIS A 695 5.08 33.80 -37.68
C HIS A 695 3.79 34.23 -36.97
N TRP A 696 3.03 33.29 -36.42
CA TRP A 696 1.77 33.56 -35.72
C TRP A 696 1.53 32.70 -34.48
N VAL A 697 2.28 31.61 -34.28
CA VAL A 697 2.23 30.76 -33.08
C VAL A 697 3.52 30.89 -32.28
N SER A 698 3.39 31.09 -30.97
CA SER A 698 4.51 31.07 -30.02
C SER A 698 4.66 29.68 -29.42
N THR A 699 5.83 29.06 -29.57
CA THR A 699 6.08 27.67 -29.15
C THR A 699 7.42 27.55 -28.45
N THR A 700 7.47 26.87 -27.31
CA THR A 700 8.73 26.45 -26.66
C THR A 700 8.84 24.93 -26.68
N PHE A 701 10.01 24.41 -27.03
CA PHE A 701 10.30 22.99 -27.10
C PHE A 701 11.08 22.56 -25.86
N VAL A 702 10.39 21.91 -24.93
CA VAL A 702 10.98 21.41 -23.69
C VAL A 702 11.64 20.06 -23.94
N LYS A 703 12.97 20.01 -23.86
CA LYS A 703 13.83 18.87 -24.23
C LYS A 703 14.58 18.32 -23.01
N PRO A 704 13.92 17.58 -22.10
CA PRO A 704 14.56 17.01 -20.92
C PRO A 704 15.46 15.82 -21.26
N GLY A 705 16.31 15.45 -20.31
CA GLY A 705 17.03 14.17 -20.29
C GLY A 705 16.13 12.98 -19.92
N GLY A 706 16.72 11.88 -19.46
CA GLY A 706 15.98 10.67 -19.09
C GLY A 706 14.99 10.93 -17.94
N LEU A 707 13.70 10.68 -18.21
CA LEU A 707 12.61 10.93 -17.26
C LEU A 707 12.44 9.79 -16.27
N VAL A 708 12.26 10.13 -14.99
CA VAL A 708 12.03 9.16 -13.91
C VAL A 708 10.86 9.54 -13.01
N HIS A 709 10.22 8.52 -12.44
CA HIS A 709 9.32 8.69 -11.30
C HIS A 709 10.16 8.88 -10.05
N ASP A 710 10.21 10.10 -9.55
CA ASP A 710 11.03 10.49 -8.40
C ASP A 710 10.44 11.77 -7.77
N VAL A 711 10.86 12.12 -6.55
CA VAL A 711 10.40 13.33 -5.86
C VAL A 711 10.89 14.61 -6.54
N GLN A 712 10.11 15.68 -6.43
CA GLN A 712 10.50 17.01 -6.90
C GLN A 712 11.67 17.53 -6.04
N ARG A 713 12.83 17.78 -6.65
CA ARG A 713 14.03 18.29 -5.95
C ARG A 713 14.38 19.74 -6.32
N GLY A 714 13.66 20.30 -7.29
CA GLY A 714 13.95 21.60 -7.87
C GLY A 714 14.61 21.43 -9.23
N HIS A 715 14.45 22.46 -10.06
CA HIS A 715 14.87 22.44 -11.45
C HIS A 715 15.61 23.71 -11.87
N THR A 716 16.41 23.58 -12.93
CA THR A 716 17.02 24.70 -13.65
C THR A 716 16.69 24.58 -15.13
N LEU A 717 16.48 25.71 -15.79
CA LEU A 717 16.28 25.78 -17.23
C LEU A 717 17.61 26.05 -17.93
N SER A 718 17.88 25.31 -19.01
CA SER A 718 19.07 25.50 -19.82
C SER A 718 18.76 25.42 -21.30
N THR A 719 19.34 26.30 -22.10
CA THR A 719 19.25 26.24 -23.58
C THR A 719 20.46 25.58 -24.21
N THR A 720 21.43 25.13 -23.41
CA THR A 720 22.73 24.64 -23.89
C THR A 720 23.14 23.27 -23.35
N THR A 721 22.45 22.75 -22.33
CA THR A 721 22.84 21.47 -21.70
C THR A 721 21.62 20.76 -21.14
N ALA A 722 21.50 19.46 -21.41
CA ALA A 722 20.56 18.56 -20.73
C ALA A 722 21.29 17.63 -19.76
N LYS A 723 20.73 17.47 -18.56
CA LYS A 723 21.19 16.52 -17.54
C LYS A 723 20.22 15.35 -17.44
N THR A 724 20.76 14.18 -17.15
CA THR A 724 20.00 12.95 -16.95
C THR A 724 20.44 12.26 -15.66
N PRO A 725 19.52 11.72 -14.83
CA PRO A 725 18.07 11.72 -14.99
C PRO A 725 17.38 12.99 -14.45
N VAL A 726 16.09 13.20 -14.77
CA VAL A 726 15.25 14.27 -14.22
C VAL A 726 13.83 13.74 -13.91
N SER A 727 13.21 14.21 -12.82
CA SER A 727 11.90 13.73 -12.40
C SER A 727 10.76 14.32 -13.26
N PHE A 728 9.65 13.59 -13.42
CA PHE A 728 8.45 14.13 -14.10
C PHE A 728 7.92 15.41 -13.43
N LEU A 729 8.04 15.52 -12.10
CA LEU A 729 7.62 16.71 -11.33
C LEU A 729 8.52 17.92 -11.58
N ASP A 730 9.83 17.71 -11.66
CA ASP A 730 10.78 18.79 -11.99
C ASP A 730 10.59 19.28 -13.42
N VAL A 731 10.36 18.37 -14.38
CA VAL A 731 10.02 18.74 -15.77
C VAL A 731 8.71 19.53 -15.81
N ALA A 732 7.67 19.07 -15.13
CA ALA A 732 6.40 19.80 -15.05
C ALA A 732 6.58 21.20 -14.45
N ALA A 733 7.37 21.33 -13.39
CA ALA A 733 7.68 22.62 -12.78
C ALA A 733 8.42 23.56 -13.74
N GLY A 734 9.43 23.06 -14.48
CA GLY A 734 10.12 23.84 -15.51
C GLY A 734 9.20 24.26 -16.65
N MET A 735 8.31 23.38 -17.10
CA MET A 735 7.29 23.72 -18.10
C MET A 735 6.37 24.84 -17.61
N VAL A 736 5.94 24.80 -16.35
CA VAL A 736 5.11 25.85 -15.73
C VAL A 736 5.88 27.16 -15.57
N GLU A 737 7.17 27.11 -15.21
CA GLU A 737 8.02 28.30 -15.17
C GLU A 737 8.08 28.97 -16.56
N ILE A 738 8.38 28.20 -17.61
CA ILE A 738 8.41 28.69 -19.00
C ILE A 738 7.07 29.31 -19.39
N ALA A 739 5.95 28.65 -19.07
CA ALA A 739 4.61 29.16 -19.37
C ALA A 739 4.30 30.50 -18.67
N ASN A 740 4.89 30.74 -17.48
CA ASN A 740 4.66 31.92 -16.67
C ASN A 740 5.53 33.13 -17.03
N VAL A 741 6.54 32.96 -17.87
CA VAL A 741 7.35 34.09 -18.36
C VAL A 741 6.53 34.95 -19.33
N ASP A 742 6.42 36.24 -19.05
CA ASP A 742 5.68 37.21 -19.89
C ASP A 742 6.50 37.71 -21.08
N ASP A 743 7.83 37.72 -20.96
CA ASP A 743 8.71 38.01 -22.09
C ASP A 743 8.73 36.86 -23.12
N LYS A 744 9.39 37.12 -24.26
CA LYS A 744 9.50 36.18 -25.39
C LYS A 744 10.82 35.40 -25.39
N ARG A 745 11.54 35.31 -24.27
CA ARG A 745 12.90 34.76 -24.22
C ARG A 745 12.99 33.28 -24.59
N TYR A 746 11.89 32.54 -24.47
CA TYR A 746 11.81 31.12 -24.81
C TYR A 746 11.01 30.83 -26.07
N ASP A 747 10.54 31.86 -26.78
CA ASP A 747 9.79 31.69 -28.03
C ASP A 747 10.70 31.03 -29.07
N MET A 748 10.26 29.90 -29.61
CA MET A 748 10.95 29.03 -30.58
C MET A 748 12.26 28.39 -30.09
N MET A 749 12.56 28.49 -28.79
CA MET A 749 13.77 27.95 -28.21
C MET A 749 13.65 26.47 -27.82
N ASN A 750 14.79 25.79 -27.84
CA ASN A 750 14.99 24.47 -27.23
C ASN A 750 15.44 24.68 -25.79
N VAL A 751 14.66 24.19 -24.83
CA VAL A 751 14.91 24.40 -23.40
C VAL A 751 14.91 23.06 -22.69
N SER A 752 16.04 22.69 -22.09
CA SER A 752 16.12 21.54 -21.20
C SER A 752 15.74 21.92 -19.78
N VAL A 753 15.09 20.99 -19.09
CA VAL A 753 14.80 21.07 -17.65
C VAL A 753 15.71 20.09 -16.94
N ASN A 754 16.57 20.61 -16.06
CA ASN A 754 17.61 19.85 -15.37
C ASN A 754 17.34 19.82 -13.87
N ALA A 755 17.48 18.66 -13.24
CA ALA A 755 17.37 18.54 -11.79
C ALA A 755 18.48 19.33 -11.07
N ILE A 756 18.15 19.90 -9.90
CA ILE A 756 19.11 20.52 -8.99
C ILE A 756 19.68 19.44 -8.05
N GLY A 757 21.00 19.31 -8.00
CA GLY A 757 21.71 18.39 -7.10
C GLY A 757 21.93 16.98 -7.66
N ASP A 758 22.67 16.17 -6.90
CA ASP A 758 22.91 14.75 -7.19
C ASP A 758 21.89 13.87 -6.45
N GLY A 759 21.62 12.66 -6.96
CA GLY A 759 20.74 11.68 -6.28
C GLY A 759 19.34 11.52 -6.87
N THR A 760 19.12 11.94 -8.11
CA THR A 760 17.95 11.49 -8.90
C THR A 760 18.08 9.99 -9.19
N ALA A 761 16.99 9.24 -9.01
CA ALA A 761 16.97 7.79 -9.16
C ALA A 761 17.40 7.36 -10.58
N PHE A 762 18.07 6.22 -10.68
CA PHE A 762 18.48 5.67 -11.97
C PHE A 762 17.24 5.24 -12.80
N PRO A 763 17.15 5.57 -14.10
CA PRO A 763 15.99 5.29 -14.95
C PRO A 763 15.92 3.81 -15.37
N TRP A 764 15.64 2.88 -14.45
CA TRP A 764 15.52 1.44 -14.76
C TRP A 764 14.47 1.14 -15.84
N LYS A 765 13.34 1.86 -15.84
CA LYS A 765 12.34 1.76 -16.92
C LYS A 765 12.93 2.17 -18.28
N GLY A 766 13.84 3.16 -18.29
CA GLY A 766 14.56 3.56 -19.50
C GLY A 766 15.41 2.43 -20.08
N VAL A 767 16.00 1.57 -19.25
CA VAL A 767 16.73 0.37 -19.72
C VAL A 767 15.77 -0.64 -20.34
N TYR A 768 14.61 -0.88 -19.72
CA TYR A 768 13.57 -1.74 -20.28
C TYR A 768 13.10 -1.22 -21.66
N TYR A 769 12.73 0.05 -21.75
CA TYR A 769 12.27 0.68 -22.99
C TYR A 769 13.37 0.77 -24.06
N MET A 770 14.63 0.87 -23.66
CA MET A 770 15.75 0.75 -24.60
C MET A 770 15.81 -0.66 -25.19
N MET A 771 15.70 -1.71 -24.37
CA MET A 771 15.76 -3.09 -24.84
C MET A 771 14.57 -3.45 -25.73
N THR A 772 13.34 -3.13 -25.32
CA THR A 772 12.14 -3.36 -26.14
C THR A 772 12.12 -2.46 -27.37
N GLY A 773 12.62 -1.23 -27.26
CA GLY A 773 12.77 -0.30 -28.37
C GLY A 773 13.70 -0.81 -29.48
N LEU A 774 14.83 -1.43 -29.10
CA LEU A 774 15.71 -2.12 -30.05
C LEU A 774 15.03 -3.32 -30.69
N LEU A 775 14.29 -4.11 -29.90
CA LEU A 775 13.49 -5.23 -30.42
C LEU A 775 12.48 -4.74 -31.47
N PHE A 776 11.76 -3.65 -31.20
CA PHE A 776 10.78 -3.08 -32.14
C PHE A 776 11.41 -2.43 -33.36
N HIS A 777 12.64 -1.92 -33.25
CA HIS A 777 13.39 -1.39 -34.38
C HIS A 777 13.81 -2.51 -35.35
N PHE A 778 14.46 -3.56 -34.84
CA PHE A 778 14.98 -4.65 -35.68
C PHE A 778 13.90 -5.66 -36.08
N PHE A 779 12.86 -5.81 -35.27
CA PHE A 779 11.77 -6.75 -35.50
C PHE A 779 10.39 -6.08 -35.29
N PRO A 780 9.98 -5.13 -36.15
CA PRO A 780 8.74 -4.34 -35.95
C PRO A 780 7.46 -5.17 -35.79
N TRP A 781 7.41 -6.36 -36.37
CA TRP A 781 6.27 -7.28 -36.26
C TRP A 781 6.01 -7.77 -34.83
N THR A 782 7.05 -7.75 -33.97
CA THR A 782 6.94 -8.14 -32.55
C THR A 782 6.12 -7.14 -31.73
N TYR A 783 6.03 -5.89 -32.18
CA TYR A 783 5.26 -4.85 -31.51
C TYR A 783 3.77 -5.20 -31.35
N LYS A 784 3.19 -5.99 -32.27
CA LYS A 784 1.81 -6.49 -32.13
C LYS A 784 1.59 -7.32 -30.85
N TYR A 785 2.63 -7.97 -30.36
CA TYR A 785 2.57 -8.89 -29.22
C TYR A 785 3.05 -8.25 -27.92
N PHE A 786 4.00 -7.31 -28.00
CA PHE A 786 4.69 -6.76 -26.83
C PHE A 786 4.61 -5.24 -26.70
N GLY A 787 3.95 -4.54 -27.65
CA GLY A 787 3.80 -3.09 -27.60
C GLY A 787 2.79 -2.65 -26.54
N ASP A 788 3.09 -1.55 -25.85
CA ASP A 788 2.26 -1.01 -24.77
C ASP A 788 1.06 -0.22 -25.33
N CYS A 789 1.19 0.29 -26.56
CA CYS A 789 0.14 1.05 -27.24
C CYS A 789 -0.42 0.30 -28.46
N PRO A 790 -1.75 0.27 -28.66
CA PRO A 790 -2.33 -0.33 -29.86
C PRO A 790 -1.84 0.41 -31.10
N MET A 791 -1.36 -0.34 -32.10
CA MET A 791 -0.87 0.23 -33.35
C MET A 791 -1.94 1.11 -34.00
N ALA A 792 -1.54 2.29 -34.47
CA ALA A 792 -2.38 3.10 -35.34
C ALA A 792 -2.77 2.25 -36.56
N ARG A 793 -4.08 2.19 -36.89
CA ARG A 793 -4.52 1.51 -38.11
C ARG A 793 -3.86 2.24 -39.29
N PRO A 794 -3.24 1.55 -40.25
CA PRO A 794 -2.77 2.22 -41.46
C PRO A 794 -3.96 2.97 -42.07
N LYS A 795 -3.84 4.29 -42.20
CA LYS A 795 -4.74 5.06 -43.06
C LYS A 795 -4.60 4.40 -44.42
N LYS A 796 -5.66 3.74 -44.91
CA LYS A 796 -5.66 3.13 -46.24
C LYS A 796 -5.16 4.18 -47.21
N ASP A 797 -4.09 3.85 -47.94
CA ASP A 797 -3.63 4.65 -49.06
C ASP A 797 -4.84 4.96 -49.96
N ILE A 798 -5.05 6.26 -50.20
CA ILE A 798 -5.90 6.78 -51.29
C ILE A 798 -5.02 6.90 -52.51
#